data_AF-A0A7C6UDN8-F1
#
_entry.id   AF-A0A7C6UDN8-F1
#
_cell.length_a   1.000
_cell.length_b   1.000
_cell.length_c   1.000
_cell.angle_alpha   90.00
_cell.angle_beta   90.00
_cell.angle_gamma   90.00
#
_symmetry.space_group_name_H-M   'P 1'
#
loop_
_entity.id
_entity.type
_entity.pdbx_description
1 polymer ?
#
loop_
_entity_poly.entity_id
_entity_poly.type
_entity_poly.pdbx_seq_one_letter_code
_entity_poly.pdbx_strand_id
1 'polypeptide(L)'
;MKKTRIIMVAIAVLLLIAQSSVVAMASGNPDPADMAVYVKNNFTGNSARIEGSIYSAEGNITYNNAGDNVLSGDAYHKTGTSFAAPTGFSGNDTELNDTEFDAVFPDLAAFPVISNIESFTPAWNAPQVVVTEDAHFNNLIVGQYDGLDYSPIVVDTTLQDIKMRVGALSYQWGYSIKVIGGGKLYLYVDSFSGTAPLVIDNGGDPDKTIIVSKSALKFGDNSSTQMHAHVYYTGVSSLVHQGTLIGSLASDGSTLTISGGKNIVNGPVYAPTADVTLQSPGYDDDNALAPSVNGRVVAKSLTVTGAGYVKHDPSHATFTVPPEILVPEDPDPEDPDPEIPDFPDLPDPDGYNNGLLGTYYDSYEPMEQAKKLARIDSNIEFNYGYGEYPHESMGRENFSIVWEGYFRAPATGTYVFRTFSDDGVKLFVDGDQIINNWGLYSLNYLTSTSITLSEGQLYPIQLDYQQGPLYAAVYLFWEYNGVNMGLVPNEHLFVEDSVYTEFAPGKLYHPLDEQGTGFINRFYTITSKNDDPTGGTPDFDETNNINYNWGGGAPDGISTDMFFGTMEGLLEAKFTENLTLIFTVDDAIRVWVDGTQVIDEWGYHSRTTFEHTFSVVSGQKYLIKVEYADFMLSGSVHMGWKSDSIKSEIVPIEYMYPNE
;
A
#
# COMPACT_ATOMS: atom_id res chain seq x y z
N MET A 1 31.08 -52.04 -12.84
CA MET A 1 31.98 -51.85 -11.69
C MET A 1 32.20 -50.34 -11.50
N LYS A 2 31.99 -49.86 -10.26
CA LYS A 2 32.23 -48.51 -9.68
C LYS A 2 31.22 -47.41 -10.13
N LYS A 3 30.27 -46.98 -9.27
CA LYS A 3 30.35 -46.03 -8.10
C LYS A 3 30.18 -44.58 -8.61
N THR A 4 29.25 -43.69 -8.20
CA THR A 4 28.71 -43.31 -6.87
C THR A 4 27.65 -42.17 -7.03
N ARG A 5 26.63 -42.11 -6.13
CA ARG A 5 25.80 -40.95 -5.71
C ARG A 5 24.84 -40.24 -6.70
N ILE A 6 23.56 -40.64 -6.66
CA ILE A 6 22.40 -39.74 -6.78
C ILE A 6 21.34 -40.27 -5.80
N ILE A 7 21.03 -39.50 -4.75
CA ILE A 7 19.82 -39.47 -3.90
C ILE A 7 20.15 -38.47 -2.79
N MET A 8 19.61 -37.25 -2.87
CA MET A 8 19.31 -36.32 -1.75
C MET A 8 19.02 -34.92 -2.32
N VAL A 9 17.79 -34.67 -2.79
CA VAL A 9 17.20 -33.30 -2.82
C VAL A 9 15.67 -33.32 -2.53
N ALA A 10 15.00 -34.48 -2.50
CA ALA A 10 13.56 -34.54 -2.23
C ALA A 10 13.14 -34.49 -0.74
N ILE A 11 14.00 -34.05 0.19
CA ILE A 11 13.70 -33.93 1.64
C ILE A 11 13.98 -32.49 2.18
N ALA A 12 14.20 -31.50 1.30
CA ALA A 12 14.45 -30.11 1.72
C ALA A 12 13.22 -29.19 1.66
N VAL A 13 12.08 -29.64 1.13
CA VAL A 13 10.88 -28.80 0.90
C VAL A 13 9.72 -29.15 1.85
N LEU A 14 9.97 -29.93 2.91
CA LEU A 14 8.97 -30.27 3.93
C LEU A 14 9.43 -29.98 5.38
N LEU A 15 10.45 -29.12 5.53
CA LEU A 15 11.01 -28.76 6.84
C LEU A 15 11.30 -27.25 7.03
N LEU A 16 10.62 -26.38 6.27
CA LEU A 16 10.62 -24.92 6.50
C LEU A 16 9.20 -24.37 6.78
N ILE A 17 8.40 -25.18 7.47
CA ILE A 17 7.27 -24.71 8.27
C ILE A 17 7.59 -25.21 9.68
N ALA A 18 7.73 -24.29 10.64
CA ALA A 18 8.21 -24.47 12.02
C ALA A 18 9.73 -24.36 12.24
N GLN A 19 10.24 -23.12 12.23
CA GLN A 19 11.27 -22.69 13.20
C GLN A 19 10.95 -21.27 13.67
N SER A 20 9.85 -21.11 14.41
CA SER A 20 9.94 -20.27 15.59
C SER A 20 10.82 -21.06 16.57
N SER A 21 11.93 -20.47 16.99
CA SER A 21 12.80 -21.05 18.01
C SER A 21 11.99 -21.24 19.30
N VAL A 22 11.38 -22.41 19.47
CA VAL A 22 10.99 -22.87 20.81
C VAL A 22 12.32 -23.22 21.47
N VAL A 23 12.93 -22.22 22.11
CA VAL A 23 13.96 -22.47 23.11
C VAL A 23 13.31 -23.40 24.11
N ALA A 24 13.80 -24.64 24.17
CA ALA A 24 13.35 -25.58 25.17
C ALA A 24 13.65 -24.94 26.53
N MET A 25 12.61 -24.44 27.18
CA MET A 25 12.64 -23.96 28.55
C MET A 25 13.43 -24.95 29.39
N ALA A 26 14.38 -24.45 30.20
CA ALA A 26 15.01 -25.27 31.22
C ALA A 26 13.89 -26.04 31.95
N SER A 27 14.01 -27.37 32.02
CA SER A 27 12.93 -28.35 32.18
C SER A 27 12.12 -28.26 33.50
N GLY A 28 11.53 -27.09 33.79
CA GLY A 28 10.89 -26.71 35.04
C GLY A 28 10.31 -25.29 35.09
N ASN A 29 10.63 -24.37 34.17
CA ASN A 29 9.98 -23.05 34.12
C ASN A 29 8.60 -23.13 33.40
N PRO A 30 7.59 -22.36 33.84
CA PRO A 30 6.27 -22.30 33.19
C PRO A 30 6.35 -21.56 31.85
N ASP A 31 5.59 -22.00 30.84
CA ASP A 31 5.53 -21.32 29.53
C ASP A 31 5.11 -19.85 29.72
N PRO A 32 5.92 -18.87 29.27
CA PRO A 32 5.56 -17.47 29.35
C PRO A 32 4.19 -17.15 28.71
N ALA A 33 3.80 -17.86 27.65
CA ALA A 33 2.51 -17.66 26.96
C ALA A 33 1.29 -17.96 27.85
N ASP A 34 1.45 -18.82 28.85
CA ASP A 34 0.39 -19.17 29.81
C ASP A 34 0.22 -18.13 30.93
N MET A 35 1.09 -17.13 31.00
CA MET A 35 1.08 -16.13 32.07
C MET A 35 0.21 -14.92 31.71
N ALA A 36 -0.72 -14.56 32.60
CA ALA A 36 -1.46 -13.29 32.53
C ALA A 36 -0.49 -12.10 32.68
N VAL A 37 0.49 -12.24 33.58
CA VAL A 37 1.50 -11.22 33.86
C VAL A 37 2.87 -11.89 33.83
N TYR A 38 3.75 -11.41 32.96
CA TYR A 38 5.13 -11.87 32.83
C TYR A 38 6.05 -10.66 32.98
N VAL A 39 6.72 -10.54 34.12
CA VAL A 39 7.52 -9.36 34.44
C VAL A 39 8.96 -9.69 34.81
N LYS A 40 9.88 -8.78 34.47
CA LYS A 40 11.29 -8.91 34.87
C LYS A 40 11.47 -8.67 36.36
N ASN A 41 10.98 -7.54 36.86
CA ASN A 41 11.15 -7.09 38.23
C ASN A 41 9.85 -7.28 39.01
N ASN A 42 9.36 -6.24 39.69
CA ASN A 42 8.30 -6.37 40.68
C ASN A 42 6.90 -6.34 40.05
N PHE A 43 6.00 -7.14 40.61
CA PHE A 43 4.56 -6.93 40.52
C PHE A 43 4.06 -6.31 41.83
N THR A 44 3.27 -5.24 41.73
CA THR A 44 2.62 -4.58 42.89
C THR A 44 1.13 -4.36 42.63
N GLY A 45 0.28 -5.09 43.36
CA GLY A 45 -1.17 -4.94 43.33
C GLY A 45 -1.72 -4.12 44.50
N ASN A 46 -2.49 -3.08 44.21
CA ASN A 46 -3.22 -2.25 45.17
C ASN A 46 -4.72 -2.27 44.81
N SER A 47 -5.44 -3.29 45.26
CA SER A 47 -6.76 -3.68 44.74
C SER A 47 -6.67 -4.12 43.27
N ALA A 48 -5.81 -5.08 42.96
CA ALA A 48 -5.58 -5.62 41.63
C ALA A 48 -6.31 -6.94 41.40
N ARG A 49 -6.91 -7.12 40.23
CA ARG A 49 -7.58 -8.37 39.85
C ARG A 49 -6.87 -9.02 38.66
N ILE A 50 -6.21 -10.13 38.92
CA ILE A 50 -5.48 -10.90 37.92
C ILE A 50 -6.17 -12.26 37.74
N GLU A 51 -6.78 -12.46 36.58
CA GLU A 51 -7.34 -13.74 36.16
C GLU A 51 -6.32 -14.47 35.29
N GLY A 52 -5.58 -15.39 35.89
CA GLY A 52 -4.46 -16.10 35.27
C GLY A 52 -3.25 -16.16 36.19
N SER A 53 -2.16 -16.75 35.70
CA SER A 53 -0.91 -16.92 36.46
C SER A 53 0.02 -15.71 36.32
N ILE A 54 0.87 -15.48 37.32
CA ILE A 54 1.89 -14.41 37.35
C ILE A 54 3.28 -15.01 37.44
N TYR A 55 4.20 -14.45 36.66
CA TYR A 55 5.63 -14.76 36.72
C TYR A 55 6.45 -13.49 36.96
N SER A 56 7.37 -13.54 37.91
CA SER A 56 8.38 -12.49 38.15
C SER A 56 9.79 -13.09 38.11
N ALA A 57 10.62 -12.60 37.20
CA ALA A 57 11.95 -13.17 36.99
C ALA A 57 12.96 -12.81 38.09
N GLU A 58 12.97 -11.56 38.56
CA GLU A 58 13.98 -11.02 39.47
C GLU A 58 13.37 -10.27 40.66
N GLY A 59 12.05 -10.05 40.66
CA GLY A 59 11.37 -9.21 41.64
C GLY A 59 10.42 -9.94 42.59
N ASN A 60 9.81 -9.14 43.45
CA ASN A 60 8.78 -9.57 44.38
C ASN A 60 7.40 -9.49 43.72
N ILE A 61 6.50 -10.37 44.15
CA ILE A 61 5.07 -10.29 43.83
C ILE A 61 4.35 -9.86 45.10
N THR A 62 3.85 -8.62 45.12
CA THR A 62 3.27 -8.03 46.32
C THR A 62 1.84 -7.57 46.08
N TYR A 63 0.89 -8.03 46.90
CA TYR A 63 -0.44 -7.44 47.01
C TYR A 63 -0.54 -6.63 48.30
N ASN A 64 -0.66 -5.31 48.16
CA ASN A 64 -0.80 -4.39 49.27
C ASN A 64 -2.27 -4.23 49.67
N ASN A 65 -2.50 -4.05 50.97
CA ASN A 65 -3.79 -3.83 51.63
C ASN A 65 -4.79 -5.00 51.50
N ALA A 66 -5.72 -5.10 52.46
CA ALA A 66 -6.83 -6.06 52.45
C ALA A 66 -7.99 -5.61 51.52
N GLY A 67 -7.69 -4.95 50.41
CA GLY A 67 -8.68 -4.63 49.37
C GLY A 67 -9.08 -5.87 48.57
N ASP A 68 -9.94 -5.69 47.56
CA ASP A 68 -10.43 -6.73 46.64
C ASP A 68 -9.35 -7.20 45.63
N ASN A 69 -8.19 -7.60 46.15
CA ASN A 69 -7.14 -8.22 45.35
C ASN A 69 -7.57 -9.64 44.95
N VAL A 70 -7.36 -10.01 43.69
CA VAL A 70 -7.64 -11.35 43.16
C VAL A 70 -6.45 -11.85 42.36
N LEU A 71 -6.08 -13.10 42.60
CA LEU A 71 -5.19 -13.89 41.76
C LEU A 71 -5.83 -15.28 41.59
N SER A 72 -6.27 -15.62 40.38
CA SER A 72 -6.94 -16.90 40.13
C SER A 72 -6.03 -18.04 39.69
N GLY A 73 -4.81 -17.73 39.21
CA GLY A 73 -3.82 -18.70 38.76
C GLY A 73 -2.69 -18.92 39.77
N ASP A 74 -1.56 -19.42 39.28
CA ASP A 74 -0.37 -19.69 40.08
C ASP A 74 0.57 -18.47 40.13
N ALA A 75 1.43 -18.44 41.14
CA ALA A 75 2.51 -17.47 41.28
C ALA A 75 3.87 -18.17 41.10
N TYR A 76 4.71 -17.61 40.23
CA TYR A 76 6.07 -18.09 39.97
C TYR A 76 7.06 -16.96 40.20
N HIS A 77 8.06 -17.19 41.05
CA HIS A 77 9.07 -16.18 41.35
C HIS A 77 10.41 -16.80 41.73
N LYS A 78 11.50 -16.02 41.63
CA LYS A 78 12.85 -16.49 41.93
C LYS A 78 13.05 -16.80 43.41
N THR A 79 13.81 -17.86 43.72
CA THR A 79 14.28 -18.13 45.09
C THR A 79 15.00 -16.91 45.67
N GLY A 80 14.55 -16.47 46.85
CA GLY A 80 15.08 -15.28 47.55
C GLY A 80 14.28 -14.00 47.31
N THR A 81 13.29 -14.00 46.42
CA THR A 81 12.26 -12.95 46.34
C THR A 81 11.03 -13.34 47.16
N SER A 82 10.15 -12.39 47.46
CA SER A 82 8.96 -12.63 48.27
C SER A 82 7.67 -12.64 47.45
N PHE A 83 6.78 -13.58 47.77
CA PHE A 83 5.37 -13.53 47.41
C PHE A 83 4.50 -13.16 48.61
N ALA A 84 3.79 -12.04 48.52
CA ALA A 84 2.77 -11.63 49.47
C ALA A 84 1.38 -11.82 48.84
N ALA A 85 0.81 -13.01 49.05
CA ALA A 85 -0.44 -13.45 48.44
C ALA A 85 -1.65 -12.57 48.82
N PRO A 86 -2.64 -12.41 47.93
CA PRO A 86 -3.90 -11.78 48.27
C PRO A 86 -4.75 -12.69 49.18
N THR A 87 -5.67 -12.10 49.95
CA THR A 87 -6.61 -12.86 50.79
C THR A 87 -7.42 -13.84 49.95
N GLY A 88 -7.46 -15.11 50.34
CA GLY A 88 -8.23 -16.14 49.64
C GLY A 88 -7.54 -16.74 48.41
N PHE A 89 -6.25 -16.45 48.20
CA PHE A 89 -5.43 -17.15 47.20
C PHE A 89 -5.47 -18.67 47.40
N SER A 90 -5.71 -19.40 46.31
CA SER A 90 -5.79 -20.87 46.28
C SER A 90 -4.91 -21.52 45.21
N GLY A 91 -4.13 -20.72 44.47
CA GLY A 91 -3.15 -21.21 43.50
C GLY A 91 -1.88 -21.73 44.15
N ASN A 92 -0.96 -22.22 43.35
CA ASN A 92 0.36 -22.64 43.81
C ASN A 92 1.29 -21.43 43.90
N ASP A 93 2.09 -21.42 44.95
CA ASP A 93 3.25 -20.55 45.11
C ASP A 93 4.51 -21.37 44.78
N THR A 94 5.18 -21.04 43.67
CA THR A 94 6.31 -21.79 43.14
C THR A 94 7.56 -20.93 43.08
N GLU A 95 8.51 -21.23 43.98
CA GLU A 95 9.86 -20.69 43.92
C GLU A 95 10.70 -21.42 42.85
N LEU A 96 11.33 -20.65 41.98
CA LEU A 96 12.20 -21.13 40.91
C LEU A 96 13.66 -20.81 41.26
N ASN A 97 14.51 -21.84 41.27
CA ASN A 97 15.94 -21.66 41.57
C ASN A 97 16.64 -20.79 40.51
N ASP A 98 16.26 -20.98 39.25
CA ASP A 98 16.70 -20.20 38.10
C ASP A 98 15.49 -19.65 37.36
N THR A 99 15.60 -18.40 36.93
CA THR A 99 14.56 -17.65 36.24
C THR A 99 15.15 -16.97 35.02
N GLU A 100 14.33 -16.78 34.00
CA GLU A 100 14.70 -16.09 32.76
C GLU A 100 13.61 -15.07 32.41
N PHE A 101 14.05 -13.96 31.83
CA PHE A 101 13.17 -12.97 31.20
C PHE A 101 13.73 -12.70 29.81
N ASP A 102 13.19 -13.41 28.83
CA ASP A 102 13.62 -13.41 27.42
C ASP A 102 12.84 -12.43 26.55
N ALA A 103 11.84 -11.76 27.13
CA ALA A 103 11.06 -10.77 26.41
C ALA A 103 11.92 -9.54 26.06
N VAL A 104 12.05 -9.28 24.78
CA VAL A 104 12.78 -8.15 24.19
C VAL A 104 11.85 -7.45 23.23
N PHE A 105 11.84 -6.11 23.25
CA PHE A 105 11.10 -5.35 22.25
C PHE A 105 11.81 -5.54 20.90
N PRO A 106 11.10 -5.96 19.84
CA PRO A 106 11.74 -6.28 18.57
C PRO A 106 12.31 -5.04 17.91
N ASP A 107 13.42 -5.21 17.18
CA ASP A 107 13.97 -4.16 16.34
C ASP A 107 13.02 -3.93 15.16
N LEU A 108 12.40 -2.75 15.14
CA LEU A 108 11.50 -2.35 14.07
C LEU A 108 12.30 -1.75 12.91
N ALA A 109 11.86 -2.03 11.68
CA ALA A 109 12.42 -1.40 10.49
C ALA A 109 12.31 0.13 10.58
N ALA A 110 13.24 0.82 9.93
CA ALA A 110 13.10 2.25 9.70
C ALA A 110 11.77 2.53 8.97
N PHE A 111 11.17 3.68 9.25
CA PHE A 111 9.96 4.09 8.56
C PHE A 111 10.23 4.12 7.05
N PRO A 112 9.32 3.58 6.22
CA PRO A 112 9.56 3.49 4.80
C PRO A 112 9.74 4.89 4.20
N VAL A 113 10.70 4.99 3.28
CA VAL A 113 10.86 6.17 2.43
C VAL A 113 9.87 6.00 1.28
N ILE A 114 8.76 6.73 1.36
CA ILE A 114 7.71 6.71 0.33
C ILE A 114 7.76 8.06 -0.39
N SER A 115 7.85 8.02 -1.72
CA SER A 115 8.18 9.16 -2.58
C SER A 115 6.99 10.05 -2.97
N ASN A 116 5.74 9.60 -2.83
CA ASN A 116 4.57 10.42 -3.07
C ASN A 116 4.27 11.33 -1.88
N ILE A 117 4.88 12.51 -1.89
CA ILE A 117 4.71 13.53 -0.85
C ILE A 117 3.42 14.32 -1.12
N GLU A 118 2.29 13.84 -0.61
CA GLU A 118 1.04 14.58 -0.61
C GLU A 118 0.95 15.46 0.65
N SER A 119 1.11 16.78 0.53
CA SER A 119 0.66 17.65 1.63
C SER A 119 -0.85 17.86 1.51
N PHE A 120 -1.64 17.16 2.34
CA PHE A 120 -3.09 17.29 2.33
C PHE A 120 -3.59 18.17 3.47
N THR A 121 -4.04 19.37 3.11
CA THR A 121 -4.84 20.25 3.96
C THR A 121 -6.20 20.40 3.28
N PRO A 122 -7.28 19.79 3.78
CA PRO A 122 -8.57 19.88 3.13
C PRO A 122 -9.00 21.35 3.02
N ALA A 123 -9.28 21.82 1.81
CA ALA A 123 -10.01 23.06 1.60
C ALA A 123 -11.50 22.84 1.94
N TRP A 124 -12.23 23.91 2.25
CA TRP A 124 -13.68 23.86 2.42
C TRP A 124 -14.31 23.23 1.15
N ASN A 125 -14.93 22.04 1.28
CA ASN A 125 -15.52 21.22 0.20
C ASN A 125 -14.54 20.35 -0.64
N ALA A 126 -13.39 19.95 -0.12
CA ALA A 126 -12.50 19.01 -0.82
C ALA A 126 -13.13 17.61 -0.98
N PRO A 127 -12.91 16.91 -2.11
CA PRO A 127 -13.36 15.53 -2.29
C PRO A 127 -12.67 14.57 -1.31
N GLN A 128 -13.28 13.42 -1.09
CA GLN A 128 -12.67 12.30 -0.38
C GLN A 128 -11.34 11.92 -1.04
N VAL A 129 -10.29 11.79 -0.23
CA VAL A 129 -9.02 11.24 -0.68
C VAL A 129 -9.12 9.72 -0.60
N VAL A 130 -8.86 9.04 -1.72
CA VAL A 130 -8.78 7.58 -1.78
C VAL A 130 -7.32 7.21 -2.02
N VAL A 131 -6.69 6.60 -1.02
CA VAL A 131 -5.31 6.12 -1.07
C VAL A 131 -5.33 4.68 -1.54
N THR A 132 -4.84 4.43 -2.76
CA THR A 132 -4.83 3.10 -3.41
C THR A 132 -3.42 2.51 -3.56
N GLU A 133 -2.39 3.27 -3.20
CA GLU A 133 -0.98 2.88 -3.22
C GLU A 133 -0.25 3.42 -1.97
N ASP A 134 1.00 3.00 -1.76
CA ASP A 134 1.82 3.50 -0.66
C ASP A 134 1.88 5.04 -0.70
N ALA A 135 1.71 5.71 0.45
CA ALA A 135 1.54 7.16 0.54
C ALA A 135 2.39 7.86 1.60
N HIS A 136 2.94 9.05 1.31
CA HIS A 136 3.58 9.90 2.32
C HIS A 136 2.89 11.27 2.46
N PHE A 137 2.27 11.50 3.62
CA PHE A 137 1.73 12.80 3.99
C PHE A 137 2.68 13.57 4.90
N ASN A 138 3.26 14.68 4.44
CA ASN A 138 4.02 15.57 5.32
C ASN A 138 3.17 16.10 6.48
N ASN A 139 1.94 16.52 6.16
CA ASN A 139 0.92 16.91 7.12
C ASN A 139 -0.41 16.31 6.67
N LEU A 140 -1.11 15.65 7.59
CA LEU A 140 -2.42 15.08 7.36
C LEU A 140 -3.41 15.60 8.39
N ILE A 141 -4.43 16.33 7.94
CA ILE A 141 -5.50 16.82 8.82
C ILE A 141 -6.76 15.99 8.59
N VAL A 142 -7.15 15.24 9.61
CA VAL A 142 -8.41 14.47 9.63
C VAL A 142 -9.46 15.33 10.35
N GLY A 143 -10.18 16.17 9.57
CA GLY A 143 -11.42 16.82 9.98
C GLY A 143 -11.57 18.30 9.57
N GLN A 144 -12.56 18.59 8.68
CA GLN A 144 -13.18 19.91 8.47
C GLN A 144 -14.51 19.86 7.62
N TYR A 145 -15.69 19.80 8.30
CA TYR A 145 -17.11 20.16 7.93
C TYR A 145 -17.80 19.47 6.69
N ASP A 146 -19.09 19.00 6.69
CA ASP A 146 -20.36 19.74 6.90
C ASP A 146 -21.61 18.96 7.41
N GLY A 147 -21.48 17.78 8.03
CA GLY A 147 -22.61 17.12 8.70
C GLY A 147 -23.32 16.01 7.92
N LEU A 148 -22.61 15.37 6.99
CA LEU A 148 -22.94 14.05 6.43
C LEU A 148 -21.94 13.00 6.96
N ASP A 149 -22.37 11.73 7.09
CA ASP A 149 -21.53 10.59 7.48
C ASP A 149 -20.42 10.36 6.43
N TYR A 150 -19.28 11.04 6.55
CA TYR A 150 -18.23 11.08 5.54
C TYR A 150 -16.85 10.85 6.17
N SER A 151 -16.09 9.86 5.69
CA SER A 151 -14.67 9.67 6.03
C SER A 151 -13.83 10.44 5.02
N PRO A 152 -13.08 11.50 5.39
CA PRO A 152 -12.34 12.33 4.44
C PRO A 152 -11.18 11.57 3.76
N ILE A 153 -10.75 10.46 4.35
CA ILE A 153 -9.69 9.60 3.85
C ILE A 153 -10.20 8.16 3.84
N VAL A 154 -10.11 7.52 2.68
CA VAL A 154 -10.32 6.10 2.48
C VAL A 154 -9.01 5.50 2.01
N VAL A 155 -8.54 4.47 2.71
CA VAL A 155 -7.43 3.64 2.27
C VAL A 155 -8.05 2.38 1.65
N ASP A 156 -7.84 2.19 0.36
CA ASP A 156 -8.36 1.04 -0.39
C ASP A 156 -7.27 -0.01 -0.58
N THR A 157 -7.35 -1.08 0.23
CA THR A 157 -6.43 -2.21 0.22
C THR A 157 -6.94 -3.36 -0.64
N THR A 158 -7.82 -3.10 -1.61
CA THR A 158 -8.41 -4.15 -2.46
C THR A 158 -7.37 -4.83 -3.35
N LEU A 159 -6.37 -4.08 -3.83
CA LEU A 159 -5.34 -4.59 -4.74
C LEU A 159 -4.07 -5.04 -4.00
N GLN A 160 -3.73 -4.36 -2.90
CA GLN A 160 -2.50 -4.61 -2.14
C GLN A 160 -2.61 -4.10 -0.70
N ASP A 161 -1.65 -4.48 0.13
CA ASP A 161 -1.38 -3.80 1.38
C ASP A 161 -0.85 -2.38 1.10
N ILE A 162 -1.16 -1.43 1.98
CA ILE A 162 -0.82 -0.01 1.81
C ILE A 162 0.04 0.45 2.98
N LYS A 163 1.23 0.96 2.68
CA LYS A 163 2.06 1.69 3.64
C LYS A 163 1.75 3.18 3.54
N MET A 164 1.29 3.76 4.62
CA MET A 164 0.98 5.19 4.70
C MET A 164 1.86 5.84 5.76
N ARG A 165 2.81 6.68 5.35
CA ARG A 165 3.63 7.48 6.25
C ARG A 165 3.00 8.85 6.45
N VAL A 166 3.03 9.34 7.69
CA VAL A 166 2.51 10.65 8.07
C VAL A 166 3.51 11.37 8.96
N GLY A 167 4.07 12.47 8.46
CA GLY A 167 4.97 13.36 9.19
C GLY A 167 4.28 14.01 10.41
N ALA A 168 3.18 14.72 10.16
CA ALA A 168 2.34 15.28 11.20
C ALA A 168 0.85 14.92 11.00
N LEU A 169 0.33 14.05 11.86
CA LEU A 169 -1.07 13.68 11.91
C LEU A 169 -1.82 14.61 12.85
N SER A 170 -2.72 15.43 12.31
CA SER A 170 -3.62 16.29 13.07
C SER A 170 -5.05 15.76 13.02
N TYR A 171 -5.67 15.48 14.16
CA TYR A 171 -7.03 14.93 14.19
C TYR A 171 -8.06 15.85 14.89
N GLN A 172 -9.21 16.05 14.24
CA GLN A 172 -10.36 16.84 14.71
C GLN A 172 -11.63 15.97 14.80
N TRP A 173 -12.52 16.32 15.74
CA TRP A 173 -13.67 15.50 16.17
C TRP A 173 -14.55 14.96 15.04
N GLY A 174 -14.93 13.67 15.14
CA GLY A 174 -16.07 13.08 14.41
C GLY A 174 -15.76 12.36 13.10
N TYR A 175 -14.50 12.00 12.82
CA TYR A 175 -14.09 11.44 11.53
C TYR A 175 -13.25 10.17 11.69
N SER A 176 -13.17 9.33 10.67
CA SER A 176 -12.30 8.16 10.67
C SER A 176 -11.37 8.16 9.47
N ILE A 177 -10.19 7.56 9.62
CA ILE A 177 -9.49 6.97 8.49
C ILE A 177 -10.21 5.67 8.21
N LYS A 178 -10.86 5.56 7.04
CA LYS A 178 -11.59 4.35 6.67
C LYS A 178 -10.67 3.42 5.89
N VAL A 179 -10.65 2.15 6.24
CA VAL A 179 -9.89 1.11 5.54
C VAL A 179 -10.90 0.15 4.90
N ILE A 180 -10.85 0.04 3.58
CA ILE A 180 -11.67 -0.89 2.79
C ILE A 180 -10.75 -1.87 2.07
N GLY A 181 -11.30 -2.99 1.59
CA GLY A 181 -10.52 -4.01 0.89
C GLY A 181 -10.10 -5.20 1.77
N GLY A 182 -9.29 -6.06 1.17
CA GLY A 182 -8.83 -7.33 1.76
C GLY A 182 -7.43 -7.28 2.36
N GLY A 183 -6.59 -6.34 1.92
CA GLY A 183 -5.25 -6.12 2.46
C GLY A 183 -5.22 -5.29 3.75
N LYS A 184 -4.01 -4.97 4.19
CA LYS A 184 -3.71 -4.25 5.44
C LYS A 184 -3.27 -2.81 5.19
N LEU A 185 -3.58 -1.94 6.14
CA LEU A 185 -2.95 -0.63 6.29
C LEU A 185 -1.78 -0.71 7.27
N TYR A 186 -0.59 -0.32 6.83
CA TYR A 186 0.58 -0.04 7.66
C TYR A 186 0.75 1.48 7.81
N LEU A 187 0.30 2.04 8.92
CA LEU A 187 0.32 3.46 9.20
C LEU A 187 1.54 3.86 10.05
N TYR A 188 2.44 4.65 9.48
CA TYR A 188 3.65 5.15 10.14
C TYR A 188 3.45 6.61 10.54
N VAL A 189 3.52 6.93 11.84
CA VAL A 189 3.24 8.28 12.37
C VAL A 189 4.47 8.86 13.05
N ASP A 190 5.07 9.89 12.47
CA ASP A 190 6.22 10.58 13.07
C ASP A 190 5.76 11.47 14.24
N SER A 191 4.70 12.27 14.05
CA SER A 191 4.12 13.11 15.10
C SER A 191 2.59 13.12 15.07
N PHE A 192 1.97 13.17 16.26
CA PHE A 192 0.52 13.28 16.40
C PHE A 192 0.14 14.55 17.19
N SER A 193 -0.83 15.29 16.67
CA SER A 193 -1.46 16.42 17.34
C SER A 193 -2.97 16.31 17.20
N GLY A 194 -3.72 16.72 18.22
CA GLY A 194 -5.16 16.55 18.17
C GLY A 194 -5.79 16.64 19.55
N THR A 195 -6.99 17.21 19.61
CA THR A 195 -7.78 17.23 20.84
C THR A 195 -8.72 16.04 20.96
N ALA A 196 -8.99 15.34 19.86
CA ALA A 196 -9.93 14.24 19.79
C ALA A 196 -9.23 12.88 19.54
N PRO A 197 -9.90 11.76 19.85
CA PRO A 197 -9.42 10.40 19.59
C PRO A 197 -9.23 10.08 18.10
N LEU A 198 -8.07 9.56 17.72
CA LEU A 198 -7.88 9.00 16.38
C LEU A 198 -8.79 7.76 16.21
N VAL A 199 -9.64 7.78 15.19
CA VAL A 199 -10.51 6.65 14.87
C VAL A 199 -10.07 6.04 13.54
N ILE A 200 -9.85 4.72 13.56
CA ILE A 200 -9.65 3.91 12.35
C ILE A 200 -10.88 3.03 12.18
N ASP A 201 -11.57 3.17 11.06
CA ASP A 201 -12.72 2.34 10.70
C ASP A 201 -12.31 1.32 9.64
N ASN A 202 -12.04 0.09 10.08
CA ASN A 202 -11.65 -1.03 9.22
C ASN A 202 -12.68 -2.18 9.25
N GLY A 203 -13.92 -1.90 9.67
CA GLY A 203 -14.95 -2.92 9.83
C GLY A 203 -14.81 -3.76 11.12
N GLY A 204 -13.93 -3.36 12.03
CA GLY A 204 -13.82 -3.94 13.36
C GLY A 204 -12.76 -5.05 13.50
N ASP A 205 -11.89 -5.20 12.50
CA ASP A 205 -10.86 -6.24 12.46
C ASP A 205 -9.48 -5.63 12.76
N PRO A 206 -8.87 -5.89 13.93
CA PRO A 206 -7.58 -5.31 14.28
C PRO A 206 -6.42 -5.76 13.37
N ASP A 207 -6.52 -6.92 12.72
CA ASP A 207 -5.46 -7.46 11.85
C ASP A 207 -5.33 -6.69 10.54
N LYS A 208 -6.32 -5.86 10.20
CA LYS A 208 -6.30 -4.99 9.01
C LYS A 208 -5.49 -3.71 9.17
N THR A 209 -5.12 -3.35 10.40
CA THR A 209 -4.41 -2.09 10.65
C THR A 209 -3.24 -2.30 11.60
N ILE A 210 -2.04 -2.00 11.11
CA ILE A 210 -0.80 -1.94 11.87
C ILE A 210 -0.37 -0.48 11.96
N ILE A 211 -0.15 0.03 13.18
CA ILE A 211 0.30 1.40 13.41
C ILE A 211 1.67 1.39 14.07
N VAL A 212 2.65 2.03 13.46
CA VAL A 212 3.97 2.27 14.06
C VAL A 212 4.10 3.77 14.32
N SER A 213 4.27 4.17 15.58
CA SER A 213 4.23 5.59 15.96
C SER A 213 5.41 6.01 16.81
N LYS A 214 6.00 7.17 16.47
CA LYS A 214 7.01 7.89 17.27
C LYS A 214 6.39 8.95 18.20
N SER A 215 5.06 9.04 18.23
CA SER A 215 4.33 9.97 19.08
C SER A 215 3.14 9.28 19.73
N ALA A 216 2.84 9.60 21.00
CA ALA A 216 1.67 9.08 21.69
C ALA A 216 0.38 9.44 20.92
N LEU A 217 -0.45 8.43 20.60
CA LEU A 217 -1.74 8.63 19.96
C LEU A 217 -2.83 8.83 21.02
N LYS A 218 -3.92 9.50 20.64
CA LYS A 218 -5.12 9.61 21.47
C LYS A 218 -6.16 8.59 21.05
N PHE A 219 -6.71 7.85 22.02
CA PHE A 219 -7.74 6.85 21.79
C PHE A 219 -9.07 7.29 22.41
N GLY A 220 -10.16 6.65 21.97
CA GLY A 220 -11.52 7.04 22.30
C GLY A 220 -12.07 6.26 23.47
N ASP A 221 -12.91 6.91 24.28
CA ASP A 221 -13.43 6.37 25.54
C ASP A 221 -14.83 5.77 25.43
N ASN A 222 -15.38 5.65 24.22
CA ASN A 222 -16.74 5.17 23.99
C ASN A 222 -16.83 4.23 22.77
N SER A 223 -17.94 3.48 22.67
CA SER A 223 -18.15 2.46 21.63
C SER A 223 -18.10 2.98 20.19
N SER A 224 -18.29 4.29 19.99
CA SER A 224 -18.21 4.94 18.66
C SER A 224 -16.81 5.48 18.31
N THR A 225 -15.83 5.33 19.21
CA THR A 225 -14.47 5.87 19.04
C THR A 225 -13.38 4.82 19.35
N GLN A 226 -13.74 3.54 19.31
CA GLN A 226 -12.79 2.43 19.49
C GLN A 226 -11.81 2.38 18.32
N MET A 227 -10.56 2.04 18.59
CA MET A 227 -9.56 1.78 17.56
C MET A 227 -9.36 0.27 17.40
N HIS A 228 -9.47 -0.22 16.18
CA HIS A 228 -9.17 -1.61 15.84
C HIS A 228 -7.82 -1.65 15.11
N ALA A 229 -6.74 -1.93 15.83
CA ALA A 229 -5.39 -1.94 15.27
C ALA A 229 -4.39 -2.60 16.22
N HIS A 230 -3.26 -3.05 15.68
CA HIS A 230 -2.05 -3.32 16.47
C HIS A 230 -1.17 -2.07 16.47
N VAL A 231 -0.80 -1.58 17.65
CA VAL A 231 -0.05 -0.32 17.81
C VAL A 231 1.32 -0.58 18.43
N TYR A 232 2.36 -0.12 17.73
CA TYR A 232 3.76 -0.25 18.09
C TYR A 232 4.35 1.15 18.30
N TYR A 233 4.72 1.47 19.53
CA TYR A 233 5.39 2.72 19.85
C TYR A 233 6.90 2.51 19.90
N THR A 234 7.63 3.34 19.15
CA THR A 234 9.09 3.37 19.16
C THR A 234 9.62 4.77 19.40
N GLY A 235 10.67 4.89 20.22
CA GLY A 235 11.24 6.18 20.60
C GLY A 235 10.36 7.03 21.52
N VAL A 236 9.26 6.48 22.05
CA VAL A 236 8.34 7.17 22.97
C VAL A 236 8.67 6.77 24.40
N SER A 237 9.50 7.58 25.09
CA SER A 237 10.04 7.22 26.41
C SER A 237 8.98 7.06 27.50
N SER A 238 7.87 7.80 27.41
CA SER A 238 6.76 7.79 28.38
C SER A 238 5.43 7.87 27.66
N LEU A 239 4.60 6.85 27.83
CA LEU A 239 3.30 6.73 27.18
C LEU A 239 2.16 6.75 28.20
N VAL A 240 1.10 7.49 27.87
CA VAL A 240 -0.19 7.42 28.58
C VAL A 240 -1.23 6.98 27.58
N HIS A 241 -1.82 5.81 27.82
CA HIS A 241 -2.90 5.25 27.04
C HIS A 241 -4.23 5.43 27.78
N GLN A 242 -5.20 6.04 27.09
CA GLN A 242 -6.56 6.27 27.55
C GLN A 242 -7.52 6.02 26.39
N GLY A 243 -8.48 5.12 26.57
CA GLY A 243 -9.48 4.75 25.55
C GLY A 243 -9.47 3.26 25.22
N THR A 244 -10.37 2.78 24.37
CA THR A 244 -10.45 1.37 23.98
C THR A 244 -9.63 1.12 22.72
N LEU A 245 -8.66 0.22 22.83
CA LEU A 245 -7.95 -0.44 21.74
C LEU A 245 -8.39 -1.90 21.65
N ILE A 246 -8.87 -2.29 20.47
CA ILE A 246 -9.06 -3.69 20.08
C ILE A 246 -7.84 -4.04 19.23
N GLY A 247 -7.02 -4.97 19.72
CA GLY A 247 -5.69 -5.28 19.19
C GLY A 247 -4.56 -5.08 20.20
N SER A 248 -3.33 -5.25 19.74
CA SER A 248 -2.14 -5.25 20.61
C SER A 248 -1.60 -3.85 20.87
N LEU A 249 -1.02 -3.64 22.06
CA LEU A 249 -0.27 -2.44 22.40
C LEU A 249 1.17 -2.82 22.75
N ALA A 250 2.15 -2.31 22.00
CA ALA A 250 3.55 -2.56 22.23
C ALA A 250 4.36 -1.25 22.35
N SER A 251 5.40 -1.25 23.19
CA SER A 251 6.27 -0.09 23.35
C SER A 251 7.68 -0.44 23.80
N ASP A 252 8.68 0.25 23.24
CA ASP A 252 10.08 0.26 23.70
C ASP A 252 10.34 1.23 24.86
N GLY A 253 9.34 2.01 25.25
CA GLY A 253 9.44 3.10 26.22
C GLY A 253 9.82 2.65 27.63
N SER A 254 10.26 3.61 28.44
CA SER A 254 10.65 3.36 29.84
C SER A 254 9.45 3.31 30.80
N THR A 255 8.34 3.94 30.44
CA THR A 255 7.11 3.96 31.25
C THR A 255 5.86 3.91 30.39
N LEU A 256 4.86 3.13 30.84
CA LEU A 256 3.55 3.05 30.20
C LEU A 256 2.45 3.10 31.27
N THR A 257 1.63 4.14 31.23
CA THR A 257 0.44 4.25 32.07
C THR A 257 -0.80 3.95 31.24
N ILE A 258 -1.57 2.96 31.65
CA ILE A 258 -2.87 2.63 31.07
C ILE A 258 -3.94 3.05 32.08
N SER A 259 -4.80 3.97 31.67
CA SER A 259 -5.85 4.54 32.52
C SER A 259 -7.20 4.61 31.80
N GLY A 260 -8.30 4.53 32.54
CA GLY A 260 -9.66 4.56 31.97
C GLY A 260 -10.57 3.45 32.52
N GLY A 261 -11.67 3.17 31.80
CA GLY A 261 -12.70 2.18 32.16
C GLY A 261 -12.45 0.74 31.73
N LYS A 262 -13.49 -0.10 31.61
CA LYS A 262 -13.33 -1.52 31.18
C LYS A 262 -12.96 -1.65 29.70
N ASN A 263 -12.22 -2.71 29.38
CA ASN A 263 -11.71 -3.10 28.06
C ASN A 263 -10.88 -2.01 27.39
N ILE A 264 -9.84 -1.53 28.09
CA ILE A 264 -8.92 -0.52 27.55
C ILE A 264 -8.04 -1.13 26.47
N VAL A 265 -7.52 -2.33 26.70
CA VAL A 265 -6.82 -3.10 25.67
C VAL A 265 -7.47 -4.48 25.60
N ASN A 266 -7.99 -4.83 24.42
CA ASN A 266 -8.45 -6.17 24.09
C ASN A 266 -7.43 -6.82 23.15
N GLY A 267 -6.37 -7.34 23.75
CA GLY A 267 -5.14 -7.81 23.11
C GLY A 267 -3.96 -7.80 24.10
N PRO A 268 -2.79 -8.31 23.70
CA PRO A 268 -1.60 -8.29 24.55
C PRO A 268 -1.05 -6.87 24.71
N VAL A 269 -0.54 -6.58 25.91
CA VAL A 269 0.30 -5.41 26.20
C VAL A 269 1.75 -5.90 26.32
N TYR A 270 2.61 -5.43 25.41
CA TYR A 270 4.00 -5.87 25.30
C TYR A 270 4.98 -4.71 25.45
N ALA A 271 5.49 -4.49 26.66
CA ALA A 271 6.38 -3.38 26.97
C ALA A 271 7.53 -3.84 27.90
N PRO A 272 8.40 -4.77 27.45
CA PRO A 272 9.37 -5.48 28.29
C PRO A 272 10.40 -4.56 28.97
N THR A 273 10.60 -3.35 28.45
CA THR A 273 11.49 -2.31 29.00
C THR A 273 10.78 -1.36 29.97
N ALA A 274 9.44 -1.35 29.97
CA ALA A 274 8.65 -0.33 30.64
C ALA A 274 8.26 -0.70 32.08
N ASP A 275 8.34 0.28 32.97
CA ASP A 275 7.59 0.26 34.22
C ASP A 275 6.11 0.59 33.90
N VAL A 276 5.26 -0.44 33.86
CA VAL A 276 3.85 -0.34 33.49
C VAL A 276 2.98 -0.05 34.71
N THR A 277 2.04 0.89 34.57
CA THR A 277 1.04 1.22 35.58
C THR A 277 -0.37 1.08 35.02
N LEU A 278 -1.19 0.21 35.62
CA LEU A 278 -2.64 0.21 35.41
C LEU A 278 -3.28 1.06 36.53
N GLN A 279 -3.87 2.19 36.17
CA GLN A 279 -4.42 3.14 37.15
C GLN A 279 -5.85 3.57 36.82
N SER A 280 -6.76 3.42 37.78
CA SER A 280 -8.11 3.99 37.68
C SER A 280 -8.09 5.52 37.79
N PRO A 281 -8.91 6.23 36.99
CA PRO A 281 -9.04 7.69 37.08
C PRO A 281 -9.74 8.18 38.36
N GLY A 282 -10.34 7.29 39.16
CA GLY A 282 -11.06 7.63 40.39
C GLY A 282 -12.34 6.80 40.57
N TYR A 283 -12.75 6.60 41.82
CA TYR A 283 -13.89 5.77 42.21
C TYR A 283 -15.20 6.55 41.99
N ASP A 284 -15.98 6.21 40.97
CA ASP A 284 -17.39 6.60 40.87
C ASP A 284 -18.26 5.34 40.98
N ASP A 285 -19.30 5.42 41.80
CA ASP A 285 -19.98 4.31 42.50
C ASP A 285 -20.87 3.43 41.59
N ASP A 286 -20.84 3.64 40.26
CA ASP A 286 -21.60 2.88 39.28
C ASP A 286 -20.67 1.95 38.47
N ASN A 287 -20.46 0.75 39.00
CA ASN A 287 -20.19 -0.49 38.28
C ASN A 287 -19.57 -0.35 36.85
N ALA A 288 -18.27 0.00 36.76
CA ALA A 288 -17.30 -0.34 35.68
C ALA A 288 -16.42 0.82 35.15
N LEU A 289 -15.46 1.34 35.94
CA LEU A 289 -14.40 2.21 35.38
C LEU A 289 -12.97 1.88 35.88
N ALA A 290 -12.67 0.59 36.06
CA ALA A 290 -11.29 0.17 36.31
C ALA A 290 -10.61 -0.19 34.98
N PRO A 291 -9.34 0.23 34.77
CA PRO A 291 -8.62 -0.06 33.54
C PRO A 291 -8.46 -1.57 33.41
N SER A 292 -8.71 -2.10 32.21
CA SER A 292 -8.56 -3.53 31.99
C SER A 292 -7.83 -3.91 30.71
N VAL A 293 -7.02 -4.96 30.82
CA VAL A 293 -6.37 -5.67 29.73
C VAL A 293 -7.02 -7.06 29.62
N ASN A 294 -7.65 -7.36 28.49
CA ASN A 294 -8.09 -8.70 28.14
C ASN A 294 -7.03 -9.31 27.20
N GLY A 295 -6.15 -10.12 27.77
CA GLY A 295 -4.91 -10.60 27.17
C GLY A 295 -3.83 -10.79 28.24
N ARG A 296 -2.57 -10.62 27.87
CA ARG A 296 -1.44 -10.70 28.80
C ARG A 296 -0.66 -9.39 28.88
N VAL A 297 0.05 -9.19 29.97
CA VAL A 297 0.97 -8.06 30.17
C VAL A 297 2.40 -8.58 30.29
N VAL A 298 3.27 -8.12 29.39
CA VAL A 298 4.73 -8.33 29.44
C VAL A 298 5.39 -7.00 29.75
N ALA A 299 6.14 -6.91 30.85
CA ALA A 299 6.70 -5.64 31.31
C ALA A 299 7.99 -5.77 32.11
N LYS A 300 8.74 -4.66 32.26
CA LYS A 300 9.86 -4.62 33.22
C LYS A 300 9.33 -4.70 34.65
N SER A 301 8.31 -3.91 34.99
CA SER A 301 7.58 -3.99 36.26
C SER A 301 6.11 -3.70 36.01
N LEU A 302 5.22 -4.20 36.86
CA LEU A 302 3.78 -3.89 36.78
C LEU A 302 3.24 -3.42 38.12
N THR A 303 2.65 -2.22 38.12
CA THR A 303 1.86 -1.71 39.25
C THR A 303 0.39 -1.63 38.83
N VAL A 304 -0.49 -2.25 39.61
CA VAL A 304 -1.94 -2.20 39.39
C VAL A 304 -2.61 -1.51 40.56
N THR A 305 -3.43 -0.49 40.29
CA THR A 305 -4.09 0.32 41.31
C THR A 305 -5.56 0.53 40.98
N GLY A 306 -6.41 0.68 42.00
CA GLY A 306 -7.78 1.14 41.82
C GLY A 306 -8.69 0.16 41.08
N ALA A 307 -8.70 -1.11 41.49
CA ALA A 307 -9.51 -2.18 40.89
C ALA A 307 -9.10 -2.58 39.45
N GLY A 308 -7.91 -2.18 38.99
CA GLY A 308 -7.38 -2.55 37.68
C GLY A 308 -7.34 -4.06 37.45
N TYR A 309 -7.54 -4.47 36.19
CA TYR A 309 -7.88 -5.84 35.84
C TYR A 309 -7.04 -6.37 34.67
N VAL A 310 -6.43 -7.55 34.84
CA VAL A 310 -5.78 -8.30 33.76
C VAL A 310 -6.44 -9.66 33.70
N LYS A 311 -6.98 -10.02 32.53
CA LYS A 311 -7.56 -11.33 32.29
C LYS A 311 -6.83 -12.01 31.16
N HIS A 312 -6.17 -13.12 31.48
CA HIS A 312 -5.55 -13.98 30.49
C HIS A 312 -6.62 -14.46 29.50
N ASP A 313 -6.32 -14.24 28.22
CA ASP A 313 -7.13 -14.71 27.12
C ASP A 313 -6.22 -15.51 26.19
N PRO A 314 -6.42 -16.83 26.03
CA PRO A 314 -5.61 -17.65 25.16
C PRO A 314 -5.57 -17.18 23.70
N SER A 315 -6.62 -16.48 23.22
CA SER A 315 -6.63 -15.90 21.87
C SER A 315 -5.68 -14.71 21.71
N HIS A 316 -5.21 -14.15 22.83
CA HIS A 316 -4.31 -13.01 22.92
C HIS A 316 -3.03 -13.35 23.73
N ALA A 317 -2.66 -14.64 23.80
CA ALA A 317 -1.54 -15.14 24.60
C ALA A 317 -0.17 -14.92 23.94
N THR A 318 -0.14 -14.72 22.62
CA THR A 318 1.08 -14.45 21.86
C THR A 318 1.10 -13.01 21.39
N PHE A 319 2.31 -12.46 21.35
CA PHE A 319 2.59 -11.19 20.68
C PHE A 319 3.38 -11.53 19.41
N THR A 320 2.79 -11.24 18.26
CA THR A 320 3.43 -11.48 16.96
C THR A 320 3.56 -10.15 16.25
N VAL A 321 4.77 -9.86 15.78
CA VAL A 321 5.06 -8.66 15.00
C VAL A 321 5.07 -9.05 13.51
N PRO A 322 4.34 -8.32 12.65
CA PRO A 322 4.38 -8.57 11.21
C PRO A 322 5.81 -8.44 10.66
N PRO A 323 6.29 -9.37 9.81
CA PRO A 323 7.62 -9.28 9.20
C PRO A 323 7.86 -7.96 8.45
N GLU A 324 6.80 -7.34 7.91
CA GLU A 324 6.90 -6.10 7.14
C GLU A 324 7.35 -4.88 7.95
N ILE A 325 7.30 -4.96 9.29
CA ILE A 325 7.74 -3.89 10.20
C ILE A 325 8.97 -4.28 11.02
N LEU A 326 9.54 -5.47 10.82
CA LEU A 326 10.78 -5.91 11.44
C LEU A 326 11.97 -5.50 10.58
N VAL A 327 13.11 -5.24 11.24
CA VAL A 327 14.38 -5.22 10.51
C VAL A 327 14.53 -6.56 9.79
N PRO A 328 14.77 -6.59 8.47
CA PRO A 328 14.97 -7.84 7.74
C PRO A 328 16.07 -8.66 8.41
N GLU A 329 15.78 -9.91 8.75
CA GLU A 329 16.81 -10.81 9.27
C GLU A 329 17.86 -10.99 8.18
N ASP A 330 19.11 -10.61 8.47
CA ASP A 330 20.25 -10.90 7.62
C ASP A 330 20.39 -12.43 7.48
N PRO A 331 20.28 -12.99 6.27
CA PRO A 331 20.33 -14.44 6.08
C PRO A 331 21.70 -15.06 6.43
N ASP A 332 22.74 -14.28 6.76
CA ASP A 332 24.04 -14.83 7.18
C ASP A 332 24.72 -14.09 8.36
N PRO A 333 24.53 -14.52 9.62
CA PRO A 333 25.21 -13.93 10.76
C PRO A 333 26.73 -14.24 10.82
N GLU A 334 27.27 -15.09 9.93
CA GLU A 334 28.72 -15.33 9.81
C GLU A 334 29.41 -14.45 8.75
N ASP A 335 28.65 -13.72 7.93
CA ASP A 335 29.15 -12.69 7.03
C ASP A 335 28.48 -11.36 7.43
N PRO A 336 29.03 -10.60 8.40
CA PRO A 336 28.42 -9.34 8.79
C PRO A 336 28.27 -8.51 7.53
N ASP A 337 27.02 -8.16 7.18
CA ASP A 337 26.73 -7.16 6.15
C ASP A 337 27.76 -6.04 6.32
N PRO A 338 28.61 -5.76 5.30
CA PRO A 338 29.64 -4.76 5.40
C PRO A 338 29.04 -3.52 6.03
N GLU A 339 29.54 -3.12 7.22
CA GLU A 339 29.17 -1.88 7.90
C GLU A 339 28.93 -0.83 6.82
N ILE A 340 27.66 -0.42 6.64
CA ILE A 340 27.32 0.66 5.72
C ILE A 340 28.28 1.78 6.12
N PRO A 341 29.25 2.14 5.25
CA PRO A 341 30.32 3.02 5.69
C PRO A 341 29.68 4.30 6.19
N ASP A 342 30.06 4.75 7.39
CA ASP A 342 29.60 6.02 7.97
C ASP A 342 30.03 7.15 7.02
N PHE A 343 29.13 7.53 6.12
CA PHE A 343 29.38 8.53 5.11
C PHE A 343 29.40 9.90 5.78
N PRO A 344 30.29 10.82 5.35
CA PRO A 344 30.15 12.20 5.77
C PRO A 344 28.74 12.67 5.41
N ASP A 345 27.98 13.14 6.41
CA ASP A 345 26.67 13.77 6.24
C ASP A 345 26.86 15.07 5.43
N LEU A 346 26.94 14.91 4.12
CA LEU A 346 27.05 16.03 3.21
C LEU A 346 25.62 16.49 2.92
N PRO A 347 25.31 17.79 3.12
CA PRO A 347 23.98 18.30 2.79
C PRO A 347 23.65 17.99 1.34
N ASP A 348 22.37 17.75 1.06
CA ASP A 348 21.86 17.59 -0.31
C ASP A 348 22.28 18.80 -1.15
N PRO A 349 22.66 18.60 -2.43
CA PRO A 349 23.09 19.69 -3.28
C PRO A 349 21.92 20.65 -3.55
N ASP A 350 22.14 21.94 -3.31
CA ASP A 350 21.15 22.99 -3.58
C ASP A 350 20.61 22.89 -5.03
N GLY A 351 19.28 22.87 -5.20
CA GLY A 351 18.62 22.78 -6.50
C GLY A 351 18.37 21.36 -7.01
N TYR A 352 18.60 20.36 -6.16
CA TYR A 352 18.34 18.95 -6.46
C TYR A 352 17.51 18.27 -5.37
N ASN A 353 16.76 17.25 -5.76
CA ASN A 353 16.02 16.34 -4.89
C ASN A 353 16.40 14.89 -5.19
N ASN A 354 16.20 14.00 -4.22
CA ASN A 354 16.58 12.60 -4.35
C ASN A 354 15.76 11.82 -5.39
N GLY A 355 16.39 10.81 -5.99
CA GLY A 355 15.82 9.88 -6.96
C GLY A 355 16.30 10.12 -8.39
N LEU A 356 15.80 9.29 -9.31
CA LEU A 356 16.00 9.39 -10.75
C LEU A 356 14.65 9.51 -11.47
N LEU A 357 14.62 10.23 -12.59
CA LEU A 357 13.44 10.28 -13.44
C LEU A 357 13.35 8.98 -14.23
N GLY A 358 12.45 8.09 -13.83
CA GLY A 358 12.09 6.88 -14.55
C GLY A 358 11.04 7.17 -15.62
N THR A 359 11.37 6.87 -16.87
CA THR A 359 10.46 6.97 -18.00
C THR A 359 10.12 5.59 -18.52
N TYR A 360 8.84 5.27 -18.54
CA TYR A 360 8.31 3.93 -18.78
C TYR A 360 7.65 3.81 -20.15
N TYR A 361 8.07 2.81 -20.92
CA TYR A 361 7.63 2.58 -22.29
C TYR A 361 7.02 1.19 -22.45
N ASP A 362 5.83 1.13 -23.06
CA ASP A 362 5.12 -0.11 -23.40
C ASP A 362 5.66 -0.70 -24.72
N SER A 363 6.98 -0.88 -24.77
CA SER A 363 7.70 -1.48 -25.87
C SER A 363 9.10 -1.92 -25.43
N TYR A 364 9.64 -2.94 -26.10
CA TYR A 364 11.01 -3.43 -25.90
C TYR A 364 12.09 -2.35 -25.97
N GLU A 365 11.93 -1.42 -26.89
CA GLU A 365 12.83 -0.28 -27.05
C GLU A 365 12.15 0.97 -26.49
N PRO A 366 12.89 1.90 -25.88
CA PRO A 366 12.31 3.14 -25.38
C PRO A 366 11.93 4.05 -26.55
N MET A 367 10.70 3.89 -27.04
CA MET A 367 10.16 4.63 -28.18
C MET A 367 9.17 5.68 -27.68
N GLU A 368 9.34 6.94 -28.10
CA GLU A 368 8.46 8.05 -27.67
C GLU A 368 6.96 7.75 -27.83
N GLN A 369 6.53 7.12 -28.93
CA GLN A 369 5.12 6.76 -29.13
C GLN A 369 4.56 5.67 -28.20
N ALA A 370 5.44 4.98 -27.46
CA ALA A 370 5.09 3.93 -26.51
C ALA A 370 5.25 4.39 -25.06
N LYS A 371 5.61 5.66 -24.84
CA LYS A 371 5.76 6.25 -23.52
C LYS A 371 4.42 6.27 -22.78
N LYS A 372 4.39 5.78 -21.54
CA LYS A 372 3.16 5.62 -20.75
C LYS A 372 3.15 6.43 -19.46
N LEU A 373 4.29 6.54 -18.81
CA LEU A 373 4.43 7.18 -17.51
C LEU A 373 5.86 7.72 -17.38
N ALA A 374 6.01 8.86 -16.72
CA ALA A 374 7.27 9.20 -16.07
C ALA A 374 7.04 9.55 -14.60
N ARG A 375 7.93 9.10 -13.73
CA ARG A 375 7.89 9.38 -12.29
C ARG A 375 9.29 9.44 -11.71
N ILE A 376 9.40 9.98 -10.50
CA ILE A 376 10.65 9.91 -9.72
C ILE A 376 10.69 8.57 -8.98
N ASP A 377 11.72 7.77 -9.27
CA ASP A 377 12.02 6.54 -8.54
C ASP A 377 13.21 6.79 -7.59
N SER A 378 13.05 6.45 -6.32
CA SER A 378 14.06 6.70 -5.27
C SER A 378 15.29 5.79 -5.39
N ASN A 379 15.13 4.60 -5.95
CA ASN A 379 16.23 3.67 -6.17
C ASN A 379 16.01 2.85 -7.45
N ILE A 380 17.06 2.17 -7.90
CA ILE A 380 16.97 1.14 -8.94
C ILE A 380 17.05 -0.21 -8.25
N GLU A 381 15.91 -0.64 -7.70
CA GLU A 381 15.75 -1.90 -6.96
C GLU A 381 14.37 -2.53 -7.27
N PHE A 382 14.16 -2.86 -8.54
CA PHE A 382 12.87 -3.34 -9.02
C PHE A 382 12.85 -4.85 -9.18
N ASN A 383 11.89 -5.51 -8.51
CA ASN A 383 11.59 -6.91 -8.70
C ASN A 383 10.09 -7.10 -8.99
N TYR A 384 9.75 -7.14 -10.26
CA TYR A 384 8.38 -7.39 -10.69
C TYR A 384 8.06 -8.91 -10.73
N GLY A 385 9.08 -9.76 -10.80
CA GLY A 385 8.85 -11.21 -10.81
C GLY A 385 8.14 -11.68 -12.09
N TYR A 386 7.24 -12.68 -11.97
CA TYR A 386 6.53 -13.25 -13.11
C TYR A 386 5.19 -12.55 -13.37
N GLY A 387 5.14 -11.68 -14.37
CA GLY A 387 3.89 -11.10 -14.89
C GLY A 387 3.34 -9.89 -14.12
N GLU A 388 4.03 -9.40 -13.08
CA GLU A 388 3.84 -8.02 -12.60
C GLU A 388 4.62 -7.05 -13.49
N TYR A 389 4.20 -5.79 -13.47
CA TYR A 389 4.64 -4.78 -14.42
C TYR A 389 4.48 -3.38 -13.80
N PRO A 390 5.16 -2.36 -14.34
CA PRO A 390 5.35 -1.10 -13.60
C PRO A 390 4.08 -0.26 -13.37
N HIS A 391 3.08 -0.40 -14.25
CA HIS A 391 1.84 0.38 -14.20
C HIS A 391 0.75 -0.22 -15.10
N GLU A 392 -0.52 -0.13 -14.70
CA GLU A 392 -1.67 -0.73 -15.42
C GLU A 392 -1.90 -0.21 -16.86
N SER A 393 -1.32 0.93 -17.22
CA SER A 393 -1.36 1.50 -18.57
C SER A 393 -0.38 0.83 -19.55
N MET A 394 0.43 -0.13 -19.07
CA MET A 394 1.44 -0.87 -19.83
C MET A 394 1.04 -2.34 -19.99
N GLY A 395 1.59 -2.99 -21.00
CA GLY A 395 1.58 -4.45 -21.11
C GLY A 395 2.38 -5.11 -19.99
N ARG A 396 2.02 -6.36 -19.67
CA ARG A 396 2.69 -7.18 -18.64
C ARG A 396 4.10 -7.63 -19.02
N GLU A 397 4.39 -7.65 -20.31
CA GLU A 397 5.65 -8.12 -20.89
C GLU A 397 6.08 -7.12 -21.98
N ASN A 398 7.34 -7.17 -22.37
CA ASN A 398 7.87 -6.41 -23.52
C ASN A 398 7.84 -4.89 -23.32
N PHE A 399 8.30 -4.43 -22.16
CA PHE A 399 8.42 -3.01 -21.82
C PHE A 399 9.88 -2.59 -21.64
N SER A 400 10.13 -1.28 -21.57
CA SER A 400 11.44 -0.73 -21.26
C SER A 400 11.31 0.47 -20.33
N ILE A 401 12.39 0.75 -19.60
CA ILE A 401 12.46 1.86 -18.65
C ILE A 401 13.79 2.57 -18.84
N VAL A 402 13.76 3.90 -18.85
CA VAL A 402 14.96 4.74 -18.89
C VAL A 402 14.97 5.61 -17.66
N TRP A 403 15.95 5.42 -16.77
CA TRP A 403 16.17 6.25 -15.61
C TRP A 403 17.27 7.26 -15.87
N GLU A 404 16.99 8.55 -15.67
CA GLU A 404 17.94 9.65 -15.88
C GLU A 404 18.04 10.54 -14.63
N GLY A 405 19.23 11.05 -14.37
CA GLY A 405 19.48 12.02 -13.31
C GLY A 405 20.97 12.15 -13.02
N TYR A 406 21.32 12.25 -11.75
CA TYR A 406 22.68 12.46 -11.29
C TYR A 406 23.05 11.51 -10.16
N PHE A 407 24.27 10.99 -10.22
CA PHE A 407 24.91 10.23 -9.16
C PHE A 407 25.92 11.12 -8.41
N ARG A 408 25.86 11.14 -7.09
CA ARG A 408 26.82 11.87 -6.23
C ARG A 408 27.78 10.90 -5.55
N ALA A 409 29.06 10.99 -5.88
CA ALA A 409 30.07 10.14 -5.26
C ALA A 409 30.28 10.52 -3.77
N PRO A 410 30.12 9.59 -2.81
CA PRO A 410 30.38 9.86 -1.38
C PRO A 410 31.85 10.06 -1.03
N ALA A 411 32.77 9.58 -1.86
CA ALA A 411 34.20 9.69 -1.62
C ALA A 411 34.97 9.78 -2.95
N THR A 412 36.15 10.40 -2.90
CA THR A 412 37.05 10.38 -4.05
C THR A 412 37.63 8.97 -4.18
N GLY A 413 37.50 8.34 -5.34
CA GLY A 413 37.83 6.92 -5.43
C GLY A 413 37.65 6.29 -6.80
N THR A 414 37.98 5.01 -6.85
CA THR A 414 37.69 4.15 -8.01
C THR A 414 36.43 3.36 -7.72
N TYR A 415 35.42 3.52 -8.58
CA TYR A 415 34.11 2.91 -8.50
C TYR A 415 33.97 1.81 -9.55
N VAL A 416 33.30 0.73 -9.16
CA VAL A 416 32.81 -0.32 -10.06
C VAL A 416 31.31 -0.42 -9.84
N PHE A 417 30.54 -0.19 -10.89
CA PHE A 417 29.09 -0.37 -10.87
C PHE A 417 28.74 -1.79 -11.30
N ARG A 418 27.64 -2.32 -10.77
CA ARG A 418 27.08 -3.60 -11.22
C ARG A 418 25.59 -3.46 -11.42
N THR A 419 25.07 -4.20 -12.38
CA THR A 419 23.63 -4.37 -12.56
C THR A 419 23.28 -5.83 -12.40
N PHE A 420 22.11 -6.11 -11.83
CA PHE A 420 21.51 -7.43 -11.84
C PHE A 420 20.17 -7.30 -12.55
N SER A 421 20.03 -7.89 -13.73
CA SER A 421 18.83 -7.68 -14.55
C SER A 421 18.39 -8.93 -15.29
N ASP A 422 17.08 -9.05 -15.40
CA ASP A 422 16.33 -9.89 -16.35
C ASP A 422 15.32 -8.93 -17.00
N ASP A 423 15.43 -8.53 -18.26
CA ASP A 423 16.43 -8.92 -19.26
C ASP A 423 17.63 -7.94 -19.39
N GLY A 424 17.60 -7.07 -20.41
CA GLY A 424 18.74 -6.30 -20.89
C GLY A 424 18.93 -4.97 -20.18
N VAL A 425 20.18 -4.49 -20.14
CA VAL A 425 20.52 -3.24 -19.45
C VAL A 425 21.70 -2.51 -20.10
N LYS A 426 21.67 -1.18 -20.05
CA LYS A 426 22.81 -0.29 -20.33
C LYS A 426 22.97 0.69 -19.17
N LEU A 427 24.21 1.00 -18.81
CA LEU A 427 24.51 2.01 -17.79
C LEU A 427 25.51 3.01 -18.35
N PHE A 428 25.17 4.28 -18.19
CA PHE A 428 26.00 5.43 -18.52
C PHE A 428 26.29 6.23 -17.25
N VAL A 429 27.54 6.60 -17.03
CA VAL A 429 27.97 7.50 -15.93
C VAL A 429 28.92 8.53 -16.50
N ASP A 430 28.68 9.81 -16.25
CA ASP A 430 29.41 10.94 -16.84
C ASP A 430 29.40 10.92 -18.38
N GLY A 431 28.33 10.38 -18.96
CA GLY A 431 28.16 10.19 -20.41
C GLY A 431 28.90 8.98 -21.00
N ASP A 432 29.77 8.30 -20.23
CA ASP A 432 30.47 7.10 -20.67
C ASP A 432 29.58 5.86 -20.48
N GLN A 433 29.41 5.06 -21.52
CA GLN A 433 28.70 3.78 -21.45
C GLN A 433 29.56 2.71 -20.80
N ILE A 434 29.36 2.47 -19.51
CA ILE A 434 30.19 1.57 -18.69
C ILE A 434 29.62 0.15 -18.59
N ILE A 435 28.35 -0.07 -18.92
CA ILE A 435 27.73 -1.40 -19.11
C ILE A 435 26.88 -1.38 -20.37
N ASN A 436 26.95 -2.45 -21.17
CA ASN A 436 26.12 -2.63 -22.36
C ASN A 436 25.81 -4.10 -22.61
N ASN A 437 24.61 -4.52 -22.25
CA ASN A 437 24.09 -5.86 -22.48
C ASN A 437 22.61 -5.78 -22.87
N TRP A 438 22.35 -5.30 -24.07
CA TRP A 438 20.99 -5.12 -24.60
C TRP A 438 20.50 -6.38 -25.31
N GLY A 439 19.28 -6.83 -25.01
CA GLY A 439 18.69 -8.07 -25.52
C GLY A 439 18.04 -8.91 -24.43
N LEU A 440 17.56 -10.10 -24.83
CA LEU A 440 16.85 -11.04 -23.94
C LEU A 440 17.83 -11.96 -23.23
N TYR A 441 17.81 -11.94 -21.91
CA TYR A 441 18.72 -12.67 -21.03
C TYR A 441 18.01 -13.04 -19.74
N SER A 442 18.21 -14.27 -19.26
CA SER A 442 17.86 -14.59 -17.88
C SER A 442 18.67 -13.73 -16.90
N LEU A 443 18.09 -13.50 -15.72
CA LEU A 443 18.68 -12.79 -14.58
C LEU A 443 20.20 -12.98 -14.43
N ASN A 444 20.97 -11.91 -14.67
CA ASN A 444 22.43 -11.97 -14.71
C ASN A 444 23.10 -10.73 -14.10
N TYR A 445 24.27 -10.94 -13.48
CA TYR A 445 25.14 -9.86 -13.00
C TYR A 445 26.05 -9.37 -14.12
N LEU A 446 26.11 -8.05 -14.28
CA LEU A 446 27.06 -7.38 -15.16
C LEU A 446 27.90 -6.43 -14.31
N THR A 447 29.20 -6.40 -14.58
CA THR A 447 30.15 -5.54 -13.88
C THR A 447 30.74 -4.55 -14.85
N SER A 448 30.74 -3.28 -14.47
CA SER A 448 31.30 -2.19 -15.28
C SER A 448 32.83 -2.25 -15.30
N THR A 449 33.44 -1.54 -16.25
CA THR A 449 34.83 -1.09 -16.05
C THR A 449 34.88 -0.11 -14.88
N SER A 450 36.03 -0.02 -14.22
CA SER A 450 36.22 0.93 -13.13
C SER A 450 36.24 2.38 -13.64
N ILE A 451 35.58 3.30 -12.93
CA ILE A 451 35.57 4.74 -13.19
C ILE A 451 36.12 5.50 -11.97
N THR A 452 36.85 6.59 -12.19
CA THR A 452 37.36 7.43 -11.08
C THR A 452 36.43 8.61 -10.89
N LEU A 453 35.89 8.75 -9.68
CA LEU A 453 34.96 9.82 -9.31
C LEU A 453 35.52 10.62 -8.12
N SER A 454 35.14 11.88 -8.06
CA SER A 454 35.51 12.84 -7.00
C SER A 454 34.37 13.04 -6.01
N GLU A 455 34.69 13.06 -4.72
CA GLU A 455 33.75 13.27 -3.62
C GLU A 455 32.85 14.49 -3.82
N GLY A 456 31.55 14.31 -3.58
CA GLY A 456 30.54 15.37 -3.64
C GLY A 456 30.18 15.86 -5.04
N GLN A 457 30.88 15.43 -6.09
CA GLN A 457 30.56 15.81 -7.46
C GLN A 457 29.37 15.02 -7.98
N LEU A 458 28.44 15.72 -8.65
CA LEU A 458 27.32 15.13 -9.39
C LEU A 458 27.78 14.73 -10.79
N TYR A 459 27.53 13.48 -11.15
CA TYR A 459 27.79 12.90 -12.46
C TYR A 459 26.45 12.51 -13.10
N PRO A 460 26.17 12.91 -14.36
CA PRO A 460 25.00 12.39 -15.06
C PRO A 460 25.01 10.86 -15.05
N ILE A 461 23.88 10.26 -14.68
CA ILE A 461 23.69 8.81 -14.69
C ILE A 461 22.44 8.49 -15.51
N GLN A 462 22.56 7.48 -16.37
CA GLN A 462 21.44 6.94 -17.13
C GLN A 462 21.49 5.41 -17.08
N LEU A 463 20.37 4.78 -16.72
CA LEU A 463 20.20 3.33 -16.79
C LEU A 463 19.01 3.01 -17.71
N ASP A 464 19.30 2.33 -18.81
CA ASP A 464 18.28 1.79 -19.70
C ASP A 464 18.04 0.34 -19.32
N TYR A 465 16.79 -0.06 -19.19
CA TYR A 465 16.37 -1.43 -18.92
C TYR A 465 15.35 -1.88 -19.96
N GLN A 466 15.50 -3.12 -20.40
CA GLN A 466 14.62 -3.79 -21.34
C GLN A 466 14.10 -5.06 -20.68
N GLN A 467 12.78 -5.20 -20.70
CA GLN A 467 12.10 -6.42 -20.28
C GLN A 467 11.45 -7.10 -21.48
N GLY A 468 11.61 -8.41 -21.57
CA GLY A 468 10.88 -9.30 -22.45
C GLY A 468 9.86 -10.18 -21.74
N PRO A 469 9.71 -11.45 -22.16
CA PRO A 469 8.71 -12.32 -21.57
C PRO A 469 9.18 -12.85 -20.20
N LEU A 470 8.23 -13.28 -19.38
CA LEU A 470 8.46 -13.95 -18.09
C LEU A 470 8.93 -13.05 -16.94
N TYR A 471 10.16 -13.23 -16.46
CA TYR A 471 10.63 -12.68 -15.19
C TYR A 471 11.24 -11.30 -15.41
N ALA A 472 10.84 -10.31 -14.62
CA ALA A 472 11.29 -8.93 -14.76
C ALA A 472 11.92 -8.44 -13.45
N ALA A 473 13.21 -8.08 -13.50
CA ALA A 473 13.88 -7.41 -12.40
C ALA A 473 15.09 -6.60 -12.87
N VAL A 474 15.39 -5.51 -12.17
CA VAL A 474 16.58 -4.68 -12.41
C VAL A 474 17.04 -4.01 -11.13
N TYR A 475 18.34 -4.12 -10.87
CA TYR A 475 18.99 -3.58 -9.68
C TYR A 475 20.30 -2.87 -10.07
N LEU A 476 20.62 -1.77 -9.37
CA LEU A 476 21.89 -1.06 -9.51
C LEU A 476 22.71 -1.13 -8.21
N PHE A 477 23.94 -1.59 -8.35
CA PHE A 477 24.91 -1.73 -7.28
C PHE A 477 26.19 -0.94 -7.58
N TRP A 478 26.95 -0.68 -6.52
CA TRP A 478 28.29 -0.11 -6.58
C TRP A 478 29.26 -0.86 -5.67
N GLU A 479 30.55 -0.67 -5.91
CA GLU A 479 31.68 -1.04 -5.06
C GLU A 479 32.74 0.03 -5.27
N TYR A 480 33.37 0.54 -4.21
CA TYR A 480 34.43 1.54 -4.34
C TYR A 480 35.34 1.58 -3.13
N ASN A 481 36.62 1.95 -3.31
CA ASN A 481 37.58 2.14 -2.22
C ASN A 481 37.67 0.99 -1.18
N GLY A 482 37.36 -0.26 -1.58
CA GLY A 482 37.34 -1.41 -0.67
C GLY A 482 36.05 -1.56 0.15
N VAL A 483 35.08 -0.66 -0.03
CA VAL A 483 33.68 -0.88 0.38
C VAL A 483 33.13 -2.02 -0.47
N ASN A 484 32.57 -3.03 0.19
CA ASN A 484 31.96 -4.19 -0.46
C ASN A 484 30.78 -3.77 -1.35
N MET A 485 30.40 -4.67 -2.25
CA MET A 485 29.26 -4.44 -3.14
C MET A 485 27.97 -4.21 -2.36
N GLY A 486 27.23 -3.16 -2.68
CA GLY A 486 25.90 -2.87 -2.13
C GLY A 486 25.01 -2.13 -3.13
N LEU A 487 23.71 -2.04 -2.84
CA LEU A 487 22.79 -1.22 -3.63
C LEU A 487 23.25 0.24 -3.62
N VAL A 488 23.03 0.97 -4.72
CA VAL A 488 23.25 2.42 -4.72
C VAL A 488 22.12 3.08 -3.90
N PRO A 489 22.42 3.73 -2.77
CA PRO A 489 21.39 4.34 -1.94
C PRO A 489 20.77 5.58 -2.60
N ASN A 490 19.51 5.87 -2.26
CA ASN A 490 18.77 7.05 -2.76
C ASN A 490 19.46 8.39 -2.44
N GLU A 491 20.21 8.48 -1.33
CA GLU A 491 20.98 9.67 -0.95
C GLU A 491 22.14 10.00 -1.92
N HIS A 492 22.41 9.11 -2.88
CA HIS A 492 23.40 9.30 -3.94
C HIS A 492 22.80 9.47 -5.32
N LEU A 493 21.47 9.50 -5.45
CA LEU A 493 20.74 9.66 -6.70
C LEU A 493 19.91 10.93 -6.65
N PHE A 494 20.00 11.76 -7.70
CA PHE A 494 19.38 13.08 -7.71
C PHE A 494 18.77 13.44 -9.06
N VAL A 495 17.73 14.28 -9.00
CA VAL A 495 17.17 15.04 -10.14
C VAL A 495 17.14 16.52 -9.79
N GLU A 496 17.07 17.39 -10.80
CA GLU A 496 16.90 18.83 -10.58
C GLU A 496 15.52 19.13 -9.97
N ASP A 497 15.41 20.16 -9.13
CA ASP A 497 14.16 20.55 -8.45
C ASP A 497 12.98 20.73 -9.41
N SER A 498 13.23 21.27 -10.61
CA SER A 498 12.20 21.44 -11.64
C SER A 498 11.67 20.11 -12.15
N VAL A 499 12.54 19.12 -12.31
CA VAL A 499 12.17 17.76 -12.73
C VAL A 499 11.43 17.06 -11.60
N TYR A 500 11.93 17.15 -10.37
CA TYR A 500 11.27 16.58 -9.21
C TYR A 500 9.86 17.13 -9.03
N THR A 501 9.72 18.46 -9.02
CA THR A 501 8.42 19.13 -8.89
C THR A 501 7.44 18.69 -9.97
N GLU A 502 7.95 18.44 -11.18
CA GLU A 502 7.11 18.05 -12.30
C GLU A 502 6.66 16.58 -12.24
N PHE A 503 7.53 15.65 -11.81
CA PHE A 503 7.31 14.21 -11.97
C PHE A 503 7.18 13.42 -10.66
N ALA A 504 7.34 14.05 -9.49
CA ALA A 504 7.15 13.39 -8.19
C ALA A 504 5.76 12.73 -7.99
N PRO A 505 4.61 13.32 -8.39
CA PRO A 505 3.32 12.63 -8.30
C PRO A 505 3.12 11.55 -9.38
N GLY A 506 4.12 11.28 -10.22
CA GLY A 506 3.96 10.51 -11.45
C GLY A 506 3.11 11.27 -12.46
N LYS A 507 3.54 11.28 -13.71
CA LYS A 507 2.76 11.80 -14.83
C LYS A 507 2.55 10.71 -15.85
N LEU A 508 1.30 10.29 -15.99
CA LEU A 508 0.91 9.53 -17.16
C LEU A 508 1.16 10.37 -18.41
N TYR A 509 1.70 9.71 -19.43
CA TYR A 509 1.67 10.26 -20.76
C TYR A 509 0.31 9.92 -21.33
N HIS A 510 -0.45 10.96 -21.70
CA HIS A 510 -1.84 10.85 -22.13
C HIS A 510 -2.76 10.31 -21.02
N PRO A 511 -2.88 11.00 -19.87
CA PRO A 511 -4.07 10.81 -19.05
C PRO A 511 -5.28 11.14 -19.93
N LEU A 512 -6.45 10.54 -19.67
CA LEU A 512 -7.68 11.05 -20.26
C LEU A 512 -7.80 12.52 -19.81
N ASP A 513 -7.35 13.46 -20.64
CA ASP A 513 -7.18 14.88 -20.27
C ASP A 513 -8.53 15.48 -19.82
N GLU A 514 -9.63 14.87 -20.30
CA GLU A 514 -11.00 15.04 -19.85
C GLU A 514 -11.72 13.69 -19.93
N GLN A 515 -12.67 13.39 -19.05
CA GLN A 515 -13.48 12.18 -19.18
C GLN A 515 -14.43 12.35 -20.37
N GLY A 516 -14.36 11.47 -21.36
CA GLY A 516 -15.29 11.47 -22.50
C GLY A 516 -16.76 11.43 -22.02
N THR A 517 -17.60 12.21 -22.68
CA THR A 517 -19.04 12.32 -22.36
C THR A 517 -19.95 11.64 -23.38
N GLY A 518 -19.37 11.08 -24.44
CA GLY A 518 -20.09 10.43 -25.54
C GLY A 518 -19.90 11.13 -26.89
N PHE A 519 -20.55 10.60 -27.92
CA PHE A 519 -20.68 11.24 -29.23
C PHE A 519 -21.95 12.08 -29.29
N ILE A 520 -21.97 13.05 -30.20
CA ILE A 520 -23.17 13.82 -30.47
C ILE A 520 -24.07 12.98 -31.39
N ASN A 521 -25.19 12.52 -30.84
CA ASN A 521 -26.15 11.64 -31.50
C ASN A 521 -27.40 12.46 -31.84
N ARG A 522 -27.73 12.57 -33.12
CA ARG A 522 -28.88 13.34 -33.63
C ARG A 522 -29.80 12.43 -34.42
N PHE A 523 -31.09 12.55 -34.21
CA PHE A 523 -32.11 11.72 -34.83
C PHE A 523 -33.17 12.56 -35.55
N TYR A 524 -33.67 12.03 -36.66
CA TYR A 524 -34.54 12.71 -37.60
C TYR A 524 -35.64 11.77 -38.08
N THR A 525 -36.85 12.29 -38.23
CA THR A 525 -37.95 11.63 -38.93
C THR A 525 -37.67 11.65 -40.43
N ILE A 526 -37.80 10.51 -41.10
CA ILE A 526 -37.73 10.40 -42.56
C ILE A 526 -39.05 9.87 -43.12
N THR A 527 -39.31 10.13 -44.40
CA THR A 527 -40.52 9.67 -45.10
C THR A 527 -40.20 8.65 -46.20
N SER A 528 -38.94 8.54 -46.57
CA SER A 528 -38.41 7.57 -47.51
C SER A 528 -37.02 7.09 -47.09
N LYS A 529 -36.68 5.86 -47.47
CA LYS A 529 -35.33 5.27 -47.31
C LYS A 529 -34.19 6.11 -47.92
N ASN A 530 -34.50 6.95 -48.91
CA ASN A 530 -33.53 7.78 -49.61
C ASN A 530 -33.51 9.24 -49.12
N ASP A 531 -34.25 9.56 -48.07
CA ASP A 531 -34.21 10.90 -47.48
C ASP A 531 -32.85 11.12 -46.79
N ASP A 532 -32.28 12.31 -46.97
CA ASP A 532 -31.07 12.77 -46.28
C ASP A 532 -31.44 14.01 -45.45
N PRO A 533 -31.67 13.85 -44.13
CA PRO A 533 -32.09 14.94 -43.26
C PRO A 533 -30.92 15.72 -42.64
N THR A 534 -29.67 15.39 -42.95
CA THR A 534 -28.47 15.89 -42.24
C THR A 534 -28.21 17.41 -42.35
N GLY A 535 -28.92 18.10 -43.24
CA GLY A 535 -28.94 19.57 -43.33
C GLY A 535 -30.09 20.27 -42.59
N GLY A 536 -30.97 19.53 -41.92
CA GLY A 536 -32.13 20.03 -41.17
C GLY A 536 -31.92 20.07 -39.66
N THR A 537 -32.94 20.53 -38.93
CA THR A 537 -32.99 20.45 -37.46
C THR A 537 -33.35 19.02 -37.03
N PRO A 538 -32.62 18.39 -36.09
CA PRO A 538 -33.00 17.09 -35.56
C PRO A 538 -34.28 17.16 -34.73
N ASP A 539 -35.03 16.06 -34.71
CA ASP A 539 -36.19 15.91 -33.82
C ASP A 539 -35.75 15.60 -32.38
N PHE A 540 -34.59 14.96 -32.23
CA PHE A 540 -33.96 14.64 -30.94
C PHE A 540 -32.43 14.62 -31.07
N ASP A 541 -31.73 15.17 -30.10
CA ASP A 541 -30.28 15.09 -30.00
C ASP A 541 -29.80 14.94 -28.55
N GLU A 542 -28.69 14.22 -28.37
CA GLU A 542 -28.04 14.01 -27.08
C GLU A 542 -26.53 13.81 -27.25
N THR A 543 -25.78 13.82 -26.14
CA THR A 543 -24.38 13.37 -26.10
C THR A 543 -24.31 12.11 -25.26
N ASN A 544 -23.98 10.97 -25.88
CA ASN A 544 -24.01 9.66 -25.23
C ASN A 544 -23.18 8.61 -26.01
N ASN A 545 -23.01 7.42 -25.45
CA ASN A 545 -22.47 6.29 -26.21
C ASN A 545 -23.46 5.79 -27.28
N ILE A 546 -22.98 5.01 -28.27
CA ILE A 546 -23.85 4.39 -29.28
C ILE A 546 -24.25 2.99 -28.82
N ASN A 547 -25.33 2.90 -28.05
CA ASN A 547 -25.84 1.65 -27.51
C ASN A 547 -27.37 1.67 -27.41
N TYR A 548 -28.03 1.65 -28.57
CA TYR A 548 -29.47 1.85 -28.66
C TYR A 548 -30.21 0.59 -29.08
N ASN A 549 -31.31 0.31 -28.38
CA ASN A 549 -32.27 -0.73 -28.73
C ASN A 549 -33.68 -0.21 -28.45
N TRP A 550 -34.36 0.28 -29.48
CA TRP A 550 -35.71 0.81 -29.36
C TRP A 550 -36.78 -0.27 -29.48
N GLY A 551 -36.41 -1.50 -29.89
CA GLY A 551 -37.39 -2.51 -30.29
C GLY A 551 -38.33 -1.92 -31.35
N GLY A 552 -39.64 -2.15 -31.23
CA GLY A 552 -40.63 -1.51 -32.11
C GLY A 552 -40.96 -0.04 -31.77
N GLY A 553 -40.12 0.62 -30.99
CA GLY A 553 -40.20 2.05 -30.67
C GLY A 553 -39.30 2.90 -31.56
N ALA A 554 -39.09 4.16 -31.16
CA ALA A 554 -38.19 5.11 -31.78
C ALA A 554 -37.56 6.03 -30.69
N PRO A 555 -36.54 6.83 -31.01
CA PRO A 555 -36.06 7.90 -30.14
C PRO A 555 -37.18 8.85 -29.70
N ASP A 556 -37.00 9.50 -28.55
CA ASP A 556 -37.98 10.44 -28.00
C ASP A 556 -38.32 11.53 -29.02
N GLY A 557 -39.61 11.85 -29.16
CA GLY A 557 -40.07 12.88 -30.10
C GLY A 557 -40.27 12.40 -31.55
N ILE A 558 -39.91 11.16 -31.88
CA ILE A 558 -40.09 10.57 -33.21
C ILE A 558 -41.18 9.50 -33.19
N SER A 559 -41.99 9.41 -34.26
CA SER A 559 -42.97 8.32 -34.42
C SER A 559 -42.27 6.99 -34.70
N THR A 560 -42.89 5.86 -34.35
CA THR A 560 -42.36 4.51 -34.63
C THR A 560 -42.02 4.32 -36.11
N ASP A 561 -40.88 3.67 -36.38
CA ASP A 561 -40.28 3.43 -37.70
C ASP A 561 -39.88 4.72 -38.46
N MET A 562 -39.13 4.53 -39.56
CA MET A 562 -38.76 5.60 -40.51
C MET A 562 -38.03 6.77 -39.84
N PHE A 563 -36.91 6.46 -39.20
CA PHE A 563 -36.02 7.46 -38.62
C PHE A 563 -34.56 7.24 -39.01
N PHE A 564 -33.81 8.33 -38.99
CA PHE A 564 -32.41 8.42 -39.38
C PHE A 564 -31.61 8.97 -38.20
N GLY A 565 -30.40 8.44 -37.96
CA GLY A 565 -29.48 8.89 -36.94
C GLY A 565 -28.11 9.30 -37.51
N THR A 566 -27.55 10.41 -37.03
CA THR A 566 -26.12 10.71 -37.15
C THR A 566 -25.48 10.63 -35.77
N MET A 567 -24.43 9.84 -35.61
CA MET A 567 -23.60 9.83 -34.40
C MET A 567 -22.18 10.22 -34.78
N GLU A 568 -21.65 11.28 -34.19
CA GLU A 568 -20.32 11.79 -34.54
C GLU A 568 -19.53 12.23 -33.30
N GLY A 569 -18.25 11.87 -33.27
CA GLY A 569 -17.35 12.28 -32.22
C GLY A 569 -15.92 11.77 -32.44
N LEU A 570 -15.07 12.03 -31.45
CA LEU A 570 -13.68 11.60 -31.43
C LEU A 570 -13.54 10.37 -30.52
N LEU A 571 -13.03 9.27 -31.07
CA LEU A 571 -12.69 8.06 -30.32
C LEU A 571 -11.21 8.08 -29.93
N GLU A 572 -10.92 8.04 -28.63
CA GLU A 572 -9.54 7.93 -28.15
C GLU A 572 -9.10 6.46 -28.03
N ALA A 573 -7.95 6.14 -28.63
CA ALA A 573 -7.42 4.78 -28.58
C ALA A 573 -6.70 4.49 -27.26
N LYS A 574 -7.07 3.39 -26.60
CA LYS A 574 -6.42 2.96 -25.34
C LYS A 574 -4.99 2.45 -25.55
N PHE A 575 -4.76 1.70 -26.63
CA PHE A 575 -3.48 1.04 -26.91
C PHE A 575 -2.97 1.36 -28.32
N THR A 576 -1.67 1.16 -28.55
CA THR A 576 -1.04 1.27 -29.88
C THR A 576 -1.04 -0.10 -30.53
N GLU A 577 -2.11 -0.43 -31.24
CA GLU A 577 -2.31 -1.76 -31.85
C GLU A 577 -3.38 -1.68 -32.95
N ASN A 578 -3.80 -2.82 -33.50
CA ASN A 578 -4.95 -2.86 -34.40
C ASN A 578 -6.25 -2.90 -33.58
N LEU A 579 -7.08 -1.87 -33.75
CA LEU A 579 -8.40 -1.79 -33.12
C LEU A 579 -9.47 -2.21 -34.13
N THR A 580 -10.39 -3.07 -33.71
CA THR A 580 -11.57 -3.45 -34.50
C THR A 580 -12.81 -2.81 -33.92
N LEU A 581 -13.47 -1.96 -34.70
CA LEU A 581 -14.81 -1.44 -34.39
C LEU A 581 -15.86 -2.45 -34.85
N ILE A 582 -16.89 -2.65 -34.03
CA ILE A 582 -17.95 -3.64 -34.22
C ILE A 582 -19.29 -2.91 -34.16
N PHE A 583 -20.10 -3.02 -35.20
CA PHE A 583 -21.42 -2.39 -35.25
C PHE A 583 -22.50 -3.45 -35.39
N THR A 584 -23.49 -3.46 -34.50
CA THR A 584 -24.66 -4.35 -34.61
C THR A 584 -25.92 -3.54 -34.85
N VAL A 585 -26.59 -3.79 -35.98
CA VAL A 585 -27.55 -2.83 -36.57
C VAL A 585 -28.82 -3.51 -37.07
N ASP A 586 -29.94 -2.81 -36.88
CA ASP A 586 -31.28 -3.05 -37.44
C ASP A 586 -31.90 -1.66 -37.72
N ASP A 587 -31.90 -1.08 -38.93
CA ASP A 587 -31.83 -1.68 -40.27
C ASP A 587 -30.54 -1.40 -41.08
N ALA A 588 -29.96 -0.20 -41.00
CA ALA A 588 -28.94 0.26 -41.96
C ALA A 588 -27.84 1.09 -41.32
N ILE A 589 -26.62 1.03 -41.86
CA ILE A 589 -25.47 1.78 -41.33
C ILE A 589 -24.47 2.22 -42.41
N ARG A 590 -23.84 3.37 -42.21
CA ARG A 590 -22.58 3.76 -42.84
C ARG A 590 -21.62 4.28 -41.77
N VAL A 591 -20.34 4.01 -41.92
CA VAL A 591 -19.31 4.40 -40.96
C VAL A 591 -18.13 5.04 -41.68
N TRP A 592 -17.63 6.14 -41.11
CA TRP A 592 -16.40 6.80 -41.52
C TRP A 592 -15.40 6.83 -40.36
N VAL A 593 -14.13 6.61 -40.68
CA VAL A 593 -12.98 6.80 -39.78
C VAL A 593 -12.07 7.84 -40.43
N ASP A 594 -11.80 8.95 -39.74
CA ASP A 594 -11.03 10.11 -40.23
C ASP A 594 -11.50 10.58 -41.62
N GLY A 595 -12.82 10.63 -41.81
CA GLY A 595 -13.47 11.07 -43.04
C GLY A 595 -13.43 10.05 -44.19
N THR A 596 -12.79 8.89 -44.03
CA THR A 596 -12.81 7.81 -45.01
C THR A 596 -13.96 6.85 -44.71
N GLN A 597 -14.82 6.59 -45.70
CA GLN A 597 -15.93 5.63 -45.52
C GLN A 597 -15.39 4.20 -45.49
N VAL A 598 -15.66 3.49 -44.41
CA VAL A 598 -15.14 2.13 -44.15
C VAL A 598 -16.23 1.07 -44.15
N ILE A 599 -17.50 1.45 -43.91
CA ILE A 599 -18.68 0.58 -43.99
C ILE A 599 -19.78 1.31 -44.78
N ASP A 600 -20.43 0.63 -45.73
CA ASP A 600 -21.57 1.14 -46.50
C ASP A 600 -22.65 0.07 -46.68
N GLU A 601 -23.52 -0.06 -45.67
CA GLU A 601 -24.54 -1.11 -45.59
C GLU A 601 -25.93 -0.48 -45.41
N TRP A 602 -26.38 0.24 -46.46
CA TRP A 602 -27.65 0.97 -46.47
C TRP A 602 -28.86 0.09 -46.84
N GLY A 603 -28.91 -1.13 -46.29
CA GLY A 603 -29.82 -2.22 -46.62
C GLY A 603 -31.05 -2.34 -45.71
N TYR A 604 -31.67 -3.52 -45.68
CA TYR A 604 -32.53 -3.95 -44.58
C TYR A 604 -31.75 -5.06 -43.88
N HIS A 605 -31.41 -4.87 -42.61
CA HIS A 605 -30.62 -5.82 -41.83
C HIS A 605 -31.34 -6.11 -40.53
N SER A 606 -31.50 -7.37 -40.14
CA SER A 606 -32.13 -7.72 -38.88
C SER A 606 -31.08 -8.07 -37.84
N ARG A 607 -30.65 -7.08 -37.04
CA ARG A 607 -29.60 -7.21 -36.01
C ARG A 607 -28.32 -7.88 -36.53
N THR A 608 -27.77 -7.33 -37.61
CA THR A 608 -26.56 -7.84 -38.29
C THR A 608 -25.31 -7.11 -37.80
N THR A 609 -24.17 -7.82 -37.74
CA THR A 609 -22.89 -7.26 -37.29
C THR A 609 -21.95 -6.97 -38.46
N PHE A 610 -21.33 -5.78 -38.44
CA PHE A 610 -20.28 -5.34 -39.36
C PHE A 610 -19.04 -4.93 -38.56
N GLU A 611 -17.85 -5.18 -39.10
CA GLU A 611 -16.59 -4.89 -38.42
C GLU A 611 -15.63 -4.12 -39.34
N HIS A 612 -14.83 -3.23 -38.75
CA HIS A 612 -13.72 -2.58 -39.43
C HIS A 612 -12.50 -2.53 -38.52
N THR A 613 -11.34 -2.95 -39.04
CA THR A 613 -10.06 -2.96 -38.31
C THR A 613 -9.10 -1.95 -38.91
N PHE A 614 -8.47 -1.13 -38.07
CA PHE A 614 -7.45 -0.17 -38.45
C PHE A 614 -6.39 -0.03 -37.35
N SER A 615 -5.21 0.45 -37.71
CA SER A 615 -4.11 0.67 -36.74
C SER A 615 -4.32 1.97 -35.99
N VAL A 616 -4.18 1.92 -34.67
CA VAL A 616 -4.30 3.07 -33.78
C VAL A 616 -3.04 3.27 -32.96
N VAL A 617 -2.87 4.48 -32.44
CA VAL A 617 -1.82 4.85 -31.50
C VAL A 617 -2.51 5.29 -30.21
N SER A 618 -2.05 4.74 -29.08
CA SER A 618 -2.54 5.07 -27.74
C SER A 618 -2.59 6.60 -27.53
N GLY A 619 -3.70 7.09 -26.98
CA GLY A 619 -3.97 8.52 -26.74
C GLY A 619 -4.32 9.34 -27.98
N GLN A 620 -4.19 8.80 -29.21
CA GLN A 620 -4.66 9.50 -30.39
C GLN A 620 -6.19 9.39 -30.52
N LYS A 621 -6.78 10.49 -30.96
CA LYS A 621 -8.22 10.62 -31.23
C LYS A 621 -8.49 10.48 -32.72
N TYR A 622 -9.46 9.63 -33.05
CA TYR A 622 -9.89 9.31 -34.40
C TYR A 622 -11.31 9.82 -34.59
N LEU A 623 -11.56 10.56 -35.66
CA LEU A 623 -12.90 11.05 -35.96
C LEU A 623 -13.76 9.90 -36.45
N ILE A 624 -14.82 9.59 -35.72
CA ILE A 624 -15.79 8.57 -36.07
C ILE A 624 -17.11 9.24 -36.40
N LYS A 625 -17.62 8.97 -37.61
CA LYS A 625 -18.98 9.34 -38.00
C LYS A 625 -19.76 8.06 -38.32
N VAL A 626 -20.98 7.98 -37.83
CA VAL A 626 -21.93 6.91 -38.12
C VAL A 626 -23.22 7.54 -38.65
N GLU A 627 -23.72 7.02 -39.75
CA GLU A 627 -25.10 7.22 -40.18
C GLU A 627 -25.86 5.92 -39.98
N TYR A 628 -27.07 6.01 -39.44
CA TYR A 628 -27.94 4.88 -39.14
C TYR A 628 -29.36 5.18 -39.64
N ALA A 629 -30.12 4.15 -40.02
CA ALA A 629 -31.55 4.29 -40.23
C ALA A 629 -32.31 3.04 -39.80
N ASP A 630 -33.52 3.27 -39.29
CA ASP A 630 -34.56 2.28 -39.09
C ASP A 630 -35.68 2.56 -40.10
N PHE A 631 -36.02 1.57 -40.93
CA PHE A 631 -37.06 1.73 -41.94
C PHE A 631 -38.37 1.09 -41.53
N MET A 632 -38.32 0.01 -40.76
CA MET A 632 -39.52 -0.70 -40.32
C MET A 632 -39.26 -1.68 -39.18
N LEU A 633 -40.33 -1.95 -38.42
CA LEU A 633 -40.41 -2.99 -37.40
C LEU A 633 -39.60 -2.74 -36.14
N SER A 634 -38.27 -2.87 -36.17
CA SER A 634 -37.48 -2.82 -34.93
C SER A 634 -36.14 -2.14 -35.14
N GLY A 635 -35.93 -1.02 -34.47
CA GLY A 635 -34.71 -0.25 -34.57
C GLY A 635 -33.67 -0.60 -33.49
N SER A 636 -32.42 -0.80 -33.89
CA SER A 636 -31.28 -0.85 -32.96
C SER A 636 -29.93 -0.55 -33.62
N VAL A 637 -29.01 0.08 -32.87
CA VAL A 637 -27.62 0.34 -33.29
C VAL A 637 -26.69 0.32 -32.09
N HIS A 638 -25.62 -0.45 -32.17
CA HIS A 638 -24.65 -0.62 -31.10
C HIS A 638 -23.23 -0.49 -31.68
N MET A 639 -22.35 0.24 -30.99
CA MET A 639 -20.93 0.33 -31.30
C MET A 639 -20.12 -0.34 -30.18
N GLY A 640 -19.32 -1.33 -30.56
CA GLY A 640 -18.36 -2.00 -29.71
C GLY A 640 -16.95 -1.94 -30.28
N TRP A 641 -15.98 -2.38 -29.48
CA TRP A 641 -14.59 -2.51 -29.88
C TRP A 641 -13.96 -3.82 -29.40
N LYS A 642 -12.87 -4.23 -30.04
CA LYS A 642 -11.96 -5.28 -29.56
C LYS A 642 -10.56 -5.08 -30.15
N SER A 643 -9.56 -5.60 -29.46
CA SER A 643 -8.17 -5.66 -29.92
C SER A 643 -7.47 -6.83 -29.22
N ASP A 644 -6.14 -6.94 -29.34
CA ASP A 644 -5.38 -7.94 -28.59
C ASP A 644 -5.43 -7.66 -27.08
N SER A 645 -5.47 -6.38 -26.71
CA SER A 645 -5.51 -5.92 -25.30
C SER A 645 -6.92 -5.61 -24.78
N ILE A 646 -7.93 -5.53 -25.65
CA ILE A 646 -9.32 -5.20 -25.30
C ILE A 646 -10.24 -6.38 -25.62
N LYS A 647 -10.93 -6.91 -24.60
CA LYS A 647 -12.00 -7.89 -24.79
C LYS A 647 -13.19 -7.23 -25.48
N SER A 648 -13.88 -7.98 -26.35
CA SER A 648 -15.05 -7.46 -27.07
C SER A 648 -16.11 -6.93 -26.11
N GLU A 649 -16.40 -5.62 -26.21
CA GLU A 649 -17.34 -4.90 -25.35
C GLU A 649 -17.95 -3.69 -26.08
N ILE A 650 -18.97 -3.06 -25.48
CA ILE A 650 -19.47 -1.75 -25.91
C ILE A 650 -18.39 -0.72 -25.59
N VAL A 651 -18.15 0.22 -26.51
CA VAL A 651 -17.15 1.27 -26.28
C VAL A 651 -17.53 2.07 -25.02
N PRO A 652 -16.67 2.11 -23.99
CA PRO A 652 -16.94 2.87 -22.78
C PRO A 652 -17.02 4.37 -23.08
N ILE A 653 -17.93 5.06 -22.41
CA ILE A 653 -18.27 6.46 -22.71
C ILE A 653 -17.09 7.40 -22.48
N GLU A 654 -16.20 7.07 -21.55
CA GLU A 654 -15.03 7.85 -21.20
C GLU A 654 -13.96 7.96 -22.31
N TYR A 655 -14.03 7.12 -23.35
CA TYR A 655 -13.17 7.19 -24.54
C TYR A 655 -13.84 7.89 -25.73
N MET A 656 -15.07 8.37 -25.54
CA MET A 656 -15.88 9.00 -26.58
C MET A 656 -16.05 10.49 -26.27
N TYR A 657 -15.59 11.34 -27.18
CA TYR A 657 -15.63 12.79 -27.01
C TYR A 657 -16.55 13.44 -28.05
N PRO A 658 -17.32 14.47 -27.66
CA PRO A 658 -18.09 15.25 -28.62
C PRO A 658 -17.13 15.97 -29.57
N ASN A 659 -17.49 16.01 -30.86
CA ASN A 659 -16.78 16.80 -31.87
C ASN A 659 -17.61 18.06 -32.15
N GLU A 660 -17.33 19.16 -31.42
CA GLU A 660 -18.06 20.44 -31.52
C GLU A 660 -17.70 21.27 -32.76
#